data_AF-A0A939WIF9-F1
#
_entry.id   AF-A0A939WIF9-F1
#
_cell.length_a   1.000
_cell.length_b   1.000
_cell.length_c   1.000
_cell.angle_alpha   90.00
_cell.angle_beta   90.00
_cell.angle_gamma   90.00
#
_symmetry.space_group_name_H-M   'P 1'
#
loop_
_entity.id
_entity.type
_entity.pdbx_description
1 polymer ?
#
loop_
_entity_poly.entity_id
_entity_poly.type
_entity_poly.pdbx_seq_one_letter_code
_entity_poly.pdbx_strand_id
1 'polypeptide(L)'
;MKLIRFTLAALLLATLAFVLPAWAANWRLVADSNQSLANNGAKATIKDADMANNDLRVTVENATDHTLMLGRHTTNYAKDNATARADRNGAYSGAVDLTKPIYADGDDTPWTIVSVANMAFYNNKALLTAPDGILDLTTVTNIGIGAFGNVTGMTGFRLSSHLERIGASAFMSTFATESYFPQLPASLKVVETGAFCHNDQYDATLSMSLSGEIELRGVEVIQSAAFHLNPSIRSIVIGSKLVELGVQGVNVRQKAVTQGVFEACDALTSITWLGPAPTNTIPKNTFFNKTASACVTNYVYVDYIDGWTNNINASGMIVGDQVAESDPAVWPINPNNNNHKGTIWLSLLPGHPPVEGAAVFNDAPTMSLSGNVFTFRANMSEGEDCNLFAVFTATDGTAVTNSLATSVDGDPDEFYTLTPAGLTANRTYSFGVLGIKGTEATYRVGVGTFFNGEISVAAPAAFSEAGGTGSFVFSRTGTDGEVVIPFAVSGSASEFDNFLEIPRSVTIPDGASSATVPVTGVVDLANDSDTSLTLTTDTASLFLVASGAASATATIENWSSPTVAGFASKMSFRVEGYDDKRGDLANFPVLVRIPAGKVSDPAQMAFFDENDDPLHFEVDTWNASGESLVWVGLPTLAHGAKITLASGRAGYTAPNLACGLWRKAGYVLVLHCGDEGPALVGSTVQGIGGTARATDGSSGGQTGVFASGAAGAARTISSGAANAKDWGAIRVENFERYMADPIRFTVSLWFNHRSNVDVGNECIFGNRLAEKDEVAGFTARIDAANSAASPSFIVSGNSALANFGFATYLSVKDCQSANVPFTNAWAHASFSFLPGQDEATFFNIAGKRALCRAYIKDKWSGDYAESTTTFHSIDSIGAATPVFFGHGSATETANSFKGAMDEIRVRNGASSDDWAFAEYETIQNPSFIQPIPRSVMCIIY
;
A
#
# COMPACT_ATOMS: atom_id res chain seq x y z
N MET A 1 -1.33 40.62 -52.93
CA MET A 1 -2.01 39.32 -53.15
C MET A 1 -1.25 38.08 -52.65
N LYS A 2 0.07 38.11 -52.40
CA LYS A 2 0.80 36.99 -51.75
C LYS A 2 0.81 37.03 -50.20
N LEU A 3 0.55 38.19 -49.60
CA LEU A 3 0.58 38.38 -48.13
C LEU A 3 -0.72 37.94 -47.41
N ILE A 4 -1.85 37.84 -48.13
CA ILE A 4 -3.16 37.43 -47.56
C ILE A 4 -3.31 35.90 -47.50
N ARG A 5 -2.54 35.16 -48.32
CA ARG A 5 -2.58 33.69 -48.32
C ARG A 5 -1.82 33.03 -47.17
N PHE A 6 -0.85 33.73 -46.57
CA PHE A 6 -0.13 33.23 -45.39
C PHE A 6 -0.94 33.38 -44.10
N THR A 7 -1.71 34.46 -43.95
CA THR A 7 -2.59 34.67 -42.79
C THR A 7 -3.83 33.78 -42.83
N LEU A 8 -4.41 33.50 -44.01
CA LEU A 8 -5.54 32.57 -44.10
C LEU A 8 -5.12 31.11 -43.87
N ALA A 9 -3.90 30.70 -44.28
CA ALA A 9 -3.40 29.36 -43.99
C ALA A 9 -3.10 29.18 -42.49
N ALA A 10 -2.57 30.21 -41.82
CA ALA A 10 -2.36 30.19 -40.37
C ALA A 10 -3.70 30.21 -39.59
N LEU A 11 -4.72 30.93 -40.07
CA LEU A 11 -6.05 30.97 -39.44
C LEU A 11 -6.86 29.68 -39.70
N LEU A 12 -6.66 29.02 -40.84
CA LEU A 12 -7.26 27.72 -41.16
C LEU A 12 -6.59 26.57 -40.38
N LEU A 13 -5.28 26.66 -40.12
CA LEU A 13 -4.61 25.74 -39.19
C LEU A 13 -5.03 25.98 -37.73
N ALA A 14 -5.30 27.23 -37.33
CA ALA A 14 -5.78 27.55 -35.99
C ALA A 14 -7.25 27.19 -35.73
N THR A 15 -8.08 27.08 -36.78
CA THR A 15 -9.49 26.66 -36.66
C THR A 15 -9.73 25.17 -36.87
N LEU A 16 -8.81 24.44 -37.51
CA LEU A 16 -8.84 22.96 -37.49
C LEU A 16 -8.43 22.36 -36.14
N ALA A 17 -7.82 23.14 -35.25
CA ALA A 17 -7.47 22.70 -33.90
C ALA A 17 -8.69 22.59 -32.94
N PHE A 18 -9.88 23.04 -33.36
CA PHE A 18 -11.09 23.06 -32.53
C PHE A 18 -12.17 22.03 -32.91
N VAL A 19 -11.84 21.05 -33.76
CA VAL A 19 -12.65 19.83 -33.96
C VAL A 19 -11.72 18.62 -33.96
N LEU A 20 -10.91 18.48 -32.91
CA LEU A 20 -10.47 17.15 -32.50
C LEU A 20 -11.58 16.60 -31.59
N PRO A 21 -12.15 15.41 -31.88
CA PRO A 21 -12.97 14.74 -30.88
C PRO A 21 -12.10 14.48 -29.64
N ALA A 22 -12.73 14.18 -28.51
CA ALA A 22 -12.12 13.94 -27.21
C ALA A 22 -11.13 12.73 -27.17
N TRP A 23 -10.11 12.72 -28.02
CA TRP A 23 -9.17 11.61 -28.24
C TRP A 23 -7.94 11.71 -27.33
N ALA A 24 -7.75 12.82 -26.62
CA ALA A 24 -6.64 12.96 -25.68
C ALA A 24 -6.82 12.16 -24.37
N ALA A 25 -7.99 11.53 -24.15
CA ALA A 25 -8.30 10.77 -22.93
C ALA A 25 -8.69 9.29 -23.16
N ASN A 26 -8.74 8.82 -24.43
CA ASN A 26 -9.22 7.49 -24.80
C ASN A 26 -8.09 6.56 -25.26
N TRP A 27 -8.34 5.26 -25.19
CA TRP A 27 -7.40 4.24 -25.65
C TRP A 27 -7.45 4.09 -27.16
N ARG A 28 -6.26 4.10 -27.81
CA ARG A 28 -6.14 4.01 -29.26
C ARG A 28 -5.70 2.61 -29.66
N LEU A 29 -6.52 1.92 -30.46
CA LEU A 29 -6.24 0.59 -31.00
C LEU A 29 -5.54 0.68 -32.36
N VAL A 30 -4.38 0.07 -32.48
CA VAL A 30 -3.56 0.06 -33.70
C VAL A 30 -3.26 -1.38 -34.10
N ALA A 31 -3.58 -1.76 -35.33
CA ALA A 31 -3.22 -3.08 -35.87
C ALA A 31 -1.70 -3.24 -35.99
N ASP A 32 -1.19 -4.44 -35.70
CA ASP A 32 0.22 -4.77 -35.96
C ASP A 32 0.50 -4.76 -37.49
N SER A 33 1.77 -4.55 -37.86
CA SER A 33 2.18 -4.47 -39.25
C SER A 33 1.69 -5.68 -40.07
N ASN A 34 0.97 -5.42 -41.17
CA ASN A 34 0.37 -6.42 -42.08
C ASN A 34 -0.83 -7.20 -41.51
N GLN A 35 -1.55 -6.67 -40.51
CA GLN A 35 -2.82 -7.21 -40.01
C GLN A 35 -3.97 -6.23 -40.26
N SER A 36 -5.20 -6.76 -40.39
CA SER A 36 -6.43 -5.96 -40.49
C SER A 36 -7.28 -6.22 -39.25
N LEU A 37 -7.80 -5.18 -38.60
CA LEU A 37 -8.73 -5.31 -37.47
C LEU A 37 -10.06 -5.98 -37.87
N ALA A 38 -10.35 -6.06 -39.18
CA ALA A 38 -11.50 -6.78 -39.71
C ALA A 38 -11.37 -8.32 -39.64
N ASN A 39 -10.22 -8.85 -39.21
CA ASN A 39 -9.97 -10.29 -39.14
C ASN A 39 -9.95 -10.77 -37.68
N ASN A 40 -10.73 -11.81 -37.37
CA ASN A 40 -10.61 -12.52 -36.09
C ASN A 40 -9.19 -13.09 -35.95
N GLY A 41 -8.61 -12.97 -34.76
CA GLY A 41 -7.22 -13.36 -34.47
C GLY A 41 -6.17 -12.33 -34.86
N ALA A 42 -6.55 -11.17 -35.43
CA ALA A 42 -5.60 -10.11 -35.76
C ALA A 42 -4.91 -9.59 -34.50
N LYS A 43 -3.59 -9.46 -34.56
CA LYS A 43 -2.79 -8.89 -33.47
C LYS A 43 -2.84 -7.37 -33.57
N ALA A 44 -3.08 -6.74 -32.43
CA ALA A 44 -3.14 -5.30 -32.33
C ALA A 44 -2.53 -4.84 -31.00
N THR A 45 -2.38 -3.53 -30.90
CA THR A 45 -1.73 -2.86 -29.79
C THR A 45 -2.57 -1.67 -29.37
N ILE A 46 -2.85 -1.56 -28.07
CA ILE A 46 -3.48 -0.38 -27.49
C ILE A 46 -2.39 0.60 -27.05
N LYS A 47 -2.55 1.86 -27.45
CA LYS A 47 -1.64 2.99 -27.19
C LYS A 47 -2.38 4.09 -26.43
N ASP A 48 -1.62 4.83 -25.62
CA ASP A 48 -2.08 6.02 -24.90
C ASP A 48 -1.12 7.19 -25.21
N ALA A 49 -1.67 8.41 -25.29
CA ALA A 49 -0.94 9.63 -25.59
C ALA A 49 0.08 10.01 -24.50
N ASP A 50 -0.16 9.57 -23.25
CA ASP A 50 0.74 9.80 -22.10
C ASP A 50 1.81 8.69 -21.94
N MET A 51 1.78 7.64 -22.78
CA MET A 51 2.66 6.48 -22.65
C MET A 51 3.83 6.55 -23.63
N ALA A 52 4.93 7.17 -23.23
CA ALA A 52 6.10 7.31 -24.08
C ALA A 52 6.79 5.98 -24.49
N ASN A 53 6.42 4.79 -23.95
CA ASN A 53 7.00 3.48 -24.33
C ASN A 53 6.21 2.20 -23.92
N ASN A 54 4.90 2.25 -23.59
CA ASN A 54 4.19 1.15 -22.91
C ASN A 54 2.94 0.63 -23.67
N ASP A 55 3.16 -0.06 -24.79
CA ASP A 55 2.12 -0.63 -25.65
C ASP A 55 1.46 -1.91 -25.06
N LEU A 56 0.14 -1.94 -24.87
CA LEU A 56 -0.61 -3.14 -24.42
C LEU A 56 -0.97 -4.01 -25.62
N ARG A 57 -0.55 -5.29 -25.64
CA ARG A 57 -0.87 -6.18 -26.75
C ARG A 57 -2.24 -6.81 -26.55
N VAL A 58 -2.99 -6.89 -27.65
CA VAL A 58 -4.31 -7.49 -27.71
C VAL A 58 -4.47 -8.34 -28.97
N THR A 59 -5.48 -9.20 -28.97
CA THR A 59 -5.92 -9.96 -30.14
C THR A 59 -7.38 -9.63 -30.42
N VAL A 60 -7.74 -9.41 -31.68
CA VAL A 60 -9.15 -9.31 -32.10
C VAL A 60 -9.83 -10.66 -31.86
N GLU A 61 -10.79 -10.69 -30.94
CA GLU A 61 -11.53 -11.89 -30.60
C GLU A 61 -12.69 -12.10 -31.57
N ASN A 62 -13.49 -11.04 -31.79
CA ASN A 62 -14.48 -10.98 -32.85
C ASN A 62 -14.51 -9.58 -33.46
N ALA A 63 -14.15 -9.50 -34.73
CA ALA A 63 -14.08 -8.25 -35.48
C ALA A 63 -15.46 -7.65 -35.75
N THR A 64 -16.51 -8.46 -35.87
CA THR A 64 -17.89 -7.99 -36.12
C THR A 64 -18.49 -7.37 -34.86
N ASP A 65 -18.18 -7.96 -33.70
CA ASP A 65 -18.72 -7.53 -32.41
C ASP A 65 -17.78 -6.53 -31.69
N HIS A 66 -16.69 -6.13 -32.35
CA HIS A 66 -15.63 -5.27 -31.81
C HIS A 66 -15.12 -5.75 -30.44
N THR A 67 -14.85 -7.05 -30.30
CA THR A 67 -14.33 -7.62 -29.05
C THR A 67 -12.85 -7.97 -29.15
N LEU A 68 -12.15 -7.79 -28.02
CA LEU A 68 -10.72 -7.99 -27.88
C LEU A 68 -10.43 -8.99 -26.76
N MET A 69 -9.37 -9.77 -26.96
CA MET A 69 -8.68 -10.49 -25.90
C MET A 69 -7.46 -9.70 -25.47
N LEU A 70 -7.30 -9.53 -24.16
CA LEU A 70 -6.12 -8.91 -23.56
C LEU A 70 -4.94 -9.89 -23.57
N GLY A 71 -3.84 -9.51 -24.22
CA GLY A 71 -2.71 -10.40 -24.54
C GLY A 71 -2.79 -10.97 -25.96
N ARG A 72 -1.75 -11.69 -26.41
CA ARG A 72 -1.78 -12.36 -27.72
C ARG A 72 -2.26 -13.81 -27.56
N HIS A 73 -2.93 -14.32 -28.58
CA HIS A 73 -3.26 -15.74 -28.63
C HIS A 73 -2.03 -16.55 -29.04
N THR A 74 -1.39 -17.25 -28.11
CA THR A 74 -0.28 -18.17 -28.39
C THR A 74 -0.64 -19.61 -28.06
N THR A 75 -0.22 -20.56 -28.91
CA THR A 75 -0.40 -22.00 -28.68
C THR A 75 0.47 -22.56 -27.55
N ASN A 76 1.42 -21.76 -27.06
CA ASN A 76 2.25 -22.04 -25.88
C ASN A 76 1.87 -21.05 -24.77
N TYR A 77 2.03 -21.44 -23.50
CA TYR A 77 1.87 -20.58 -22.32
C TYR A 77 2.91 -19.43 -22.30
N ALA A 78 2.84 -18.52 -23.25
CA ALA A 78 3.79 -17.43 -23.43
C ALA A 78 3.26 -16.16 -22.75
N LYS A 79 4.18 -15.40 -22.17
CA LYS A 79 3.89 -14.11 -21.56
C LYS A 79 3.76 -13.04 -22.64
N ASP A 80 2.54 -12.65 -22.98
CA ASP A 80 2.36 -11.68 -24.06
C ASP A 80 2.36 -10.22 -23.60
N ASN A 81 1.83 -9.92 -22.40
CA ASN A 81 1.95 -8.58 -21.78
C ASN A 81 2.89 -8.56 -20.55
N ALA A 82 3.41 -9.72 -20.12
CA ALA A 82 4.10 -9.88 -18.83
C ALA A 82 5.64 -9.88 -18.88
N THR A 83 6.27 -9.21 -19.83
CA THR A 83 7.75 -9.16 -19.88
C THR A 83 8.32 -8.29 -18.76
N ALA A 84 8.62 -8.93 -17.62
CA ALA A 84 9.83 -8.69 -16.86
C ALA A 84 10.93 -9.58 -17.45
N ARG A 85 11.76 -9.02 -18.35
CA ARG A 85 13.10 -9.53 -18.66
C ARG A 85 14.09 -8.38 -18.59
N ALA A 86 15.26 -8.70 -18.06
CA ALA A 86 16.25 -7.80 -17.48
C ALA A 86 17.18 -7.10 -18.50
N ASP A 87 16.69 -6.69 -19.68
CA ASP A 87 17.50 -5.93 -20.64
C ASP A 87 16.72 -4.81 -21.35
N ARG A 88 17.09 -3.58 -21.00
CA ARG A 88 16.95 -2.27 -21.68
C ARG A 88 15.86 -2.14 -22.78
N ASN A 89 14.82 -1.34 -22.47
CA ASN A 89 13.91 -0.58 -23.37
C ASN A 89 12.51 -1.15 -23.70
N GLY A 90 11.66 -1.42 -22.71
CA GLY A 90 10.19 -1.38 -22.94
C GLY A 90 9.35 -2.35 -22.11
N ALA A 91 9.12 -2.05 -20.84
CA ALA A 91 8.21 -2.80 -19.97
C ALA A 91 7.04 -1.93 -19.51
N TYR A 92 5.82 -2.45 -19.61
CA TYR A 92 4.60 -1.77 -19.19
C TYR A 92 4.58 -1.57 -17.66
N SER A 93 4.59 -0.32 -17.23
CA SER A 93 4.61 0.12 -15.81
C SER A 93 3.50 1.13 -15.49
N GLY A 94 2.44 1.18 -16.31
CA GLY A 94 1.34 2.15 -16.21
C GLY A 94 0.11 1.61 -15.49
N ALA A 95 -0.82 2.50 -15.14
CA ALA A 95 -2.15 2.12 -14.64
C ALA A 95 -3.05 1.61 -15.78
N VAL A 96 -3.64 0.42 -15.62
CA VAL A 96 -4.56 -0.18 -16.60
C VAL A 96 -6.01 -0.02 -16.11
N ASP A 97 -6.80 0.80 -16.81
CA ASP A 97 -8.25 0.85 -16.66
C ASP A 97 -8.90 0.32 -17.94
N LEU A 98 -9.37 -0.93 -17.90
CA LEU A 98 -9.96 -1.62 -19.05
C LEU A 98 -11.40 -1.17 -19.34
N THR A 99 -11.98 -0.30 -18.50
CA THR A 99 -13.30 0.30 -18.75
C THR A 99 -13.22 1.52 -19.67
N LYS A 100 -12.02 2.05 -19.89
CA LYS A 100 -11.80 3.17 -20.81
C LYS A 100 -12.23 2.77 -22.23
N PRO A 101 -12.99 3.63 -22.94
CA PRO A 101 -13.35 3.38 -24.32
C PRO A 101 -12.12 3.19 -25.21
N ILE A 102 -12.13 2.12 -26.01
CA ILE A 102 -11.05 1.76 -26.95
C ILE A 102 -11.54 2.02 -28.37
N TYR A 103 -10.85 2.86 -29.13
CA TYR A 103 -11.23 3.18 -30.51
C TYR A 103 -10.11 2.84 -31.49
N ALA A 104 -10.47 2.30 -32.65
CA ALA A 104 -9.55 2.15 -33.77
C ALA A 104 -9.45 3.46 -34.57
N ASP A 105 -8.32 3.68 -35.24
CA ASP A 105 -8.13 4.90 -36.05
C ASP A 105 -9.18 5.03 -37.16
N GLY A 106 -9.97 6.10 -37.10
CA GLY A 106 -11.02 6.39 -38.09
C GLY A 106 -12.31 5.59 -37.90
N ASP A 107 -12.51 4.97 -36.73
CA ASP A 107 -13.74 4.29 -36.32
C ASP A 107 -14.29 4.89 -35.01
N ASP A 108 -15.58 5.20 -34.99
CA ASP A 108 -16.28 5.76 -33.82
C ASP A 108 -16.93 4.67 -32.93
N THR A 109 -16.81 3.39 -33.31
CA THR A 109 -17.37 2.27 -32.55
C THR A 109 -16.36 1.77 -31.51
N PRO A 110 -16.71 1.73 -30.21
CA PRO A 110 -15.78 1.29 -29.18
C PRO A 110 -15.58 -0.23 -29.22
N TRP A 111 -14.35 -0.65 -28.97
CA TRP A 111 -13.96 -2.04 -28.79
C TRP A 111 -13.98 -2.42 -27.31
N THR A 112 -14.39 -3.65 -27.00
CA THR A 112 -14.55 -4.15 -25.62
C THR A 112 -13.61 -5.33 -25.36
N ILE A 113 -12.91 -5.33 -24.22
CA ILE A 113 -12.10 -6.48 -23.81
C ILE A 113 -13.00 -7.51 -23.13
N VAL A 114 -13.11 -8.71 -23.69
CA VAL A 114 -14.02 -9.76 -23.20
C VAL A 114 -13.30 -11.01 -22.71
N SER A 115 -11.99 -11.15 -22.96
CA SER A 115 -11.21 -12.26 -22.43
C SER A 115 -9.76 -11.85 -22.11
N VAL A 116 -9.08 -12.65 -21.28
CA VAL A 116 -7.66 -12.47 -20.93
C VAL A 116 -6.87 -13.72 -21.33
N ALA A 117 -5.81 -13.54 -22.11
CA ALA A 117 -4.96 -14.63 -22.60
C ALA A 117 -4.19 -15.34 -21.47
N ASN A 118 -3.71 -16.55 -21.77
CA ASN A 118 -2.82 -17.29 -20.87
C ASN A 118 -1.56 -16.49 -20.55
N MET A 119 -1.18 -16.45 -19.27
CA MET A 119 0.02 -15.76 -18.77
C MET A 119 0.15 -14.28 -19.17
N ALA A 120 -0.96 -13.62 -19.52
CA ALA A 120 -0.96 -12.25 -20.02
C ALA A 120 -0.16 -11.31 -19.12
N PHE A 121 -0.30 -11.40 -17.81
CA PHE A 121 0.38 -10.59 -16.78
C PHE A 121 1.17 -11.43 -15.75
N TYR A 122 1.53 -12.68 -16.07
CA TYR A 122 2.22 -13.57 -15.13
C TYR A 122 3.56 -12.98 -14.63
N ASN A 123 3.69 -12.86 -13.31
CA ASN A 123 4.81 -12.26 -12.59
C ASN A 123 5.01 -10.76 -12.86
N ASN A 124 3.95 -10.05 -13.25
CA ASN A 124 4.01 -8.60 -13.38
C ASN A 124 3.96 -7.96 -11.99
N LYS A 125 5.09 -7.41 -11.55
CA LYS A 125 5.24 -6.73 -10.24
C LYS A 125 4.98 -5.22 -10.31
N ALA A 126 4.85 -4.67 -11.52
CA ALA A 126 4.73 -3.24 -11.81
C ALA A 126 3.38 -2.87 -12.43
N LEU A 127 2.40 -3.81 -12.44
CA LEU A 127 1.03 -3.52 -12.80
C LEU A 127 0.45 -2.60 -11.73
N LEU A 128 0.66 -1.29 -11.88
CA LEU A 128 -0.12 -0.28 -11.18
C LEU A 128 -1.56 -0.41 -11.69
N THR A 129 -2.46 -0.34 -10.74
CA THR A 129 -3.89 -0.26 -10.99
C THR A 129 -4.29 1.21 -10.94
N ALA A 130 -5.55 1.53 -11.26
CA ALA A 130 -6.09 2.88 -11.31
C ALA A 130 -5.83 3.68 -9.99
N PRO A 131 -6.19 4.96 -9.86
CA PRO A 131 -5.96 5.73 -8.64
C PRO A 131 -6.48 5.09 -7.33
N ASP A 132 -7.43 4.15 -7.42
CA ASP A 132 -7.98 3.35 -6.31
C ASP A 132 -7.23 2.03 -6.04
N GLY A 133 -6.29 1.64 -6.90
CA GLY A 133 -5.51 0.41 -6.80
C GLY A 133 -6.25 -0.87 -7.24
N ILE A 134 -7.42 -0.76 -7.88
CA ILE A 134 -8.25 -1.92 -8.23
C ILE A 134 -8.18 -2.24 -9.73
N LEU A 135 -7.95 -3.50 -10.09
CA LEU A 135 -7.98 -3.99 -11.48
C LEU A 135 -9.42 -4.27 -11.92
N ASP A 136 -9.94 -3.50 -12.86
CA ASP A 136 -11.31 -3.69 -13.36
C ASP A 136 -11.36 -4.71 -14.51
N LEU A 137 -12.04 -5.85 -14.29
CA LEU A 137 -12.29 -6.92 -15.25
C LEU A 137 -13.81 -7.10 -15.50
N THR A 138 -14.62 -6.06 -15.31
CA THR A 138 -16.09 -6.15 -15.34
C THR A 138 -16.68 -6.53 -16.72
N THR A 139 -15.91 -6.41 -17.79
CA THR A 139 -16.31 -6.80 -19.16
C THR A 139 -15.82 -8.21 -19.56
N VAL A 140 -14.99 -8.86 -18.74
CA VAL A 140 -14.30 -10.11 -19.07
C VAL A 140 -15.16 -11.33 -18.74
N THR A 141 -15.38 -12.20 -19.72
CA THR A 141 -16.13 -13.46 -19.58
C THR A 141 -15.23 -14.68 -19.34
N ASN A 142 -13.93 -14.58 -19.65
CA ASN A 142 -12.96 -15.68 -19.54
C ASN A 142 -11.56 -15.20 -19.14
N ILE A 143 -10.94 -15.87 -18.15
CA ILE A 143 -9.56 -15.60 -17.70
C ILE A 143 -8.66 -16.81 -17.97
N GLY A 144 -7.59 -16.60 -18.72
CA GLY A 144 -6.64 -17.65 -19.12
C GLY A 144 -5.75 -18.19 -18.00
N ILE A 145 -5.08 -19.29 -18.29
CA ILE A 145 -4.17 -20.01 -17.39
C ILE A 145 -2.99 -19.10 -17.00
N GLY A 146 -2.77 -18.94 -15.70
CA GLY A 146 -1.68 -18.11 -15.18
C GLY A 146 -1.80 -16.62 -15.51
N ALA A 147 -2.96 -16.13 -15.97
CA ALA A 147 -3.12 -14.77 -16.48
C ALA A 147 -2.54 -13.69 -15.55
N PHE A 148 -2.72 -13.81 -14.24
CA PHE A 148 -2.29 -12.87 -13.21
C PHE A 148 -1.42 -13.52 -12.11
N GLY A 149 -0.91 -14.74 -12.32
CA GLY A 149 -0.15 -15.44 -11.29
C GLY A 149 1.11 -14.66 -10.90
N ASN A 150 1.45 -14.62 -9.61
CA ASN A 150 2.59 -13.91 -9.02
C ASN A 150 2.57 -12.37 -9.20
N VAL A 151 1.41 -11.75 -9.38
CA VAL A 151 1.28 -10.28 -9.42
C VAL A 151 1.20 -9.70 -8.00
N THR A 152 1.92 -8.60 -7.69
CA THR A 152 2.01 -8.01 -6.33
C THR A 152 1.64 -6.53 -6.25
N GLY A 153 1.35 -5.87 -7.38
CA GLY A 153 1.20 -4.40 -7.45
C GLY A 153 -0.24 -3.88 -7.37
N MET A 154 -1.23 -4.75 -7.10
CA MET A 154 -2.66 -4.39 -7.05
C MET A 154 -3.17 -4.32 -5.60
N THR A 155 -4.22 -3.55 -5.33
CA THR A 155 -4.95 -3.53 -4.04
C THR A 155 -6.26 -4.33 -4.11
N GLY A 156 -6.72 -4.68 -5.32
CA GLY A 156 -7.85 -5.57 -5.55
C GLY A 156 -8.16 -5.79 -7.03
N PHE A 157 -9.27 -6.48 -7.33
CA PHE A 157 -9.85 -6.57 -8.67
C PHE A 157 -11.39 -6.52 -8.64
N ARG A 158 -12.05 -6.27 -9.77
CA ARG A 158 -13.51 -6.39 -9.96
C ARG A 158 -13.77 -7.40 -11.06
N LEU A 159 -14.57 -8.43 -10.81
CA LEU A 159 -14.90 -9.47 -11.81
C LEU A 159 -16.22 -9.16 -12.50
N SER A 160 -16.34 -9.55 -13.77
CA SER A 160 -17.60 -9.48 -14.50
C SER A 160 -18.67 -10.37 -13.89
N SER A 161 -19.92 -9.88 -13.88
CA SER A 161 -21.10 -10.71 -13.59
C SER A 161 -21.41 -11.74 -14.68
N HIS A 162 -20.63 -11.76 -15.76
CA HIS A 162 -20.77 -12.69 -16.89
C HIS A 162 -19.52 -13.61 -17.03
N LEU A 163 -18.62 -13.60 -16.03
CA LEU A 163 -17.43 -14.44 -16.00
C LEU A 163 -17.84 -15.91 -15.81
N GLU A 164 -17.47 -16.78 -16.76
CA GLU A 164 -17.85 -18.20 -16.72
C GLU A 164 -16.69 -19.11 -16.28
N ARG A 165 -15.44 -18.71 -16.52
CA ARG A 165 -14.26 -19.55 -16.25
C ARG A 165 -13.05 -18.77 -15.76
N ILE A 166 -12.39 -19.34 -14.75
CA ILE A 166 -11.07 -18.91 -14.26
C ILE A 166 -10.06 -20.02 -14.48
N GLY A 167 -9.06 -19.75 -15.31
CA GLY A 167 -8.04 -20.71 -15.72
C GLY A 167 -7.09 -21.14 -14.59
N ALA A 168 -6.41 -22.26 -14.81
CA ALA A 168 -5.48 -22.81 -13.84
C ALA A 168 -4.39 -21.81 -13.43
N SER A 169 -4.10 -21.71 -12.14
CA SER A 169 -3.11 -20.75 -11.59
C SER A 169 -3.32 -19.28 -11.97
N ALA A 170 -4.52 -18.90 -12.45
CA ALA A 170 -4.79 -17.56 -12.95
C ALA A 170 -4.42 -16.45 -11.95
N PHE A 171 -4.69 -16.66 -10.66
CA PHE A 171 -4.38 -15.74 -9.56
C PHE A 171 -3.47 -16.38 -8.49
N MET A 172 -2.67 -17.38 -8.88
CA MET A 172 -1.76 -18.05 -7.95
C MET A 172 -0.77 -17.04 -7.35
N SER A 173 -0.69 -16.95 -6.03
CA SER A 173 0.19 -16.02 -5.31
C SER A 173 0.08 -14.57 -5.84
N THR A 174 -1.14 -14.15 -6.16
CA THR A 174 -1.45 -12.74 -6.48
C THR A 174 -1.75 -12.01 -5.18
N PHE A 175 -0.98 -10.98 -4.83
CA PHE A 175 -1.11 -10.28 -3.55
C PHE A 175 -1.82 -8.95 -3.76
N ALA A 176 -2.86 -8.72 -2.96
CA ALA A 176 -3.52 -7.44 -2.83
C ALA A 176 -3.52 -7.01 -1.36
N THR A 177 -3.24 -5.73 -1.09
CA THR A 177 -3.36 -5.16 0.26
C THR A 177 -4.84 -5.18 0.67
N GLU A 178 -5.13 -5.45 1.94
CA GLU A 178 -6.40 -5.93 2.52
C GLU A 178 -7.68 -5.07 2.31
N SER A 179 -7.69 -4.12 1.37
CA SER A 179 -8.73 -3.08 1.28
C SER A 179 -9.99 -3.50 0.49
N TYR A 180 -9.92 -4.42 -0.49
CA TYR A 180 -11.11 -4.85 -1.24
C TYR A 180 -10.87 -6.14 -2.06
N PHE A 181 -11.55 -7.24 -1.72
CA PHE A 181 -11.64 -8.44 -2.58
C PHE A 181 -13.11 -8.73 -2.94
N PRO A 182 -13.45 -8.89 -4.23
CA PRO A 182 -14.82 -9.13 -4.65
C PRO A 182 -15.24 -10.59 -4.39
N GLN A 183 -16.53 -10.80 -4.12
CA GLN A 183 -17.13 -12.13 -4.18
C GLN A 183 -16.99 -12.70 -5.61
N LEU A 184 -16.84 -14.03 -5.71
CA LEU A 184 -16.85 -14.69 -7.01
C LEU A 184 -18.25 -14.55 -7.63
N PRO A 185 -18.36 -14.23 -8.93
CA PRO A 185 -19.66 -13.95 -9.54
C PRO A 185 -20.48 -15.25 -9.66
N ALA A 186 -21.80 -15.15 -9.49
CA ALA A 186 -22.73 -16.29 -9.60
C ALA A 186 -22.75 -16.92 -11.01
N SER A 187 -22.25 -16.22 -12.03
CA SER A 187 -22.08 -16.75 -13.39
C SER A 187 -20.93 -17.74 -13.55
N LEU A 188 -20.02 -17.81 -12.56
CA LEU A 188 -18.80 -18.61 -12.64
C LEU A 188 -19.14 -20.11 -12.61
N LYS A 189 -18.82 -20.82 -13.68
CA LYS A 189 -19.09 -22.26 -13.84
C LYS A 189 -17.88 -23.12 -13.49
N VAL A 190 -16.66 -22.65 -13.77
CA VAL A 190 -15.44 -23.46 -13.64
C VAL A 190 -14.32 -22.69 -12.94
N VAL A 191 -13.79 -23.29 -11.86
CA VAL A 191 -12.56 -22.85 -11.18
C VAL A 191 -11.48 -23.93 -11.34
N GLU A 192 -10.46 -23.62 -12.13
CA GLU A 192 -9.44 -24.61 -12.48
C GLU A 192 -8.32 -24.77 -11.43
N THR A 193 -7.46 -25.75 -11.68
CA THR A 193 -6.46 -26.23 -10.72
C THR A 193 -5.56 -25.09 -10.25
N GLY A 194 -5.51 -24.87 -8.93
CA GLY A 194 -4.69 -23.83 -8.33
C GLY A 194 -5.04 -22.40 -8.74
N ALA A 195 -6.24 -22.13 -9.30
CA ALA A 195 -6.65 -20.81 -9.77
C ALA A 195 -6.37 -19.70 -8.74
N PHE A 196 -6.59 -20.00 -7.47
CA PHE A 196 -6.43 -19.10 -6.33
C PHE A 196 -5.52 -19.73 -5.27
N CYS A 197 -4.50 -20.51 -5.63
CA CYS A 197 -3.62 -21.08 -4.61
C CYS A 197 -2.53 -20.09 -4.17
N HIS A 198 -2.20 -20.12 -2.88
CA HIS A 198 -0.99 -19.49 -2.37
C HIS A 198 0.18 -20.49 -2.45
N ASN A 199 1.33 -20.03 -2.94
CA ASN A 199 2.56 -20.81 -3.00
C ASN A 199 3.56 -20.31 -1.95
N ASP A 200 3.85 -21.17 -0.97
CA ASP A 200 4.74 -20.94 0.17
C ASP A 200 6.21 -20.64 -0.20
N GLN A 201 6.60 -20.83 -1.45
CA GLN A 201 7.96 -20.52 -1.93
C GLN A 201 8.22 -19.06 -2.30
N TYR A 202 7.19 -18.20 -2.41
CA TYR A 202 7.31 -16.87 -3.03
C TYR A 202 7.07 -15.68 -2.11
N ASP A 203 6.98 -15.90 -0.79
CA ASP A 203 6.93 -14.96 0.35
C ASP A 203 5.79 -15.33 1.31
N ALA A 204 6.11 -15.53 2.59
CA ALA A 204 5.17 -15.89 3.67
C ALA A 204 4.55 -14.67 4.37
N THR A 205 4.93 -13.45 3.97
CA THR A 205 4.55 -12.20 4.65
C THR A 205 3.39 -11.46 3.99
N LEU A 206 3.12 -11.72 2.71
CA LEU A 206 1.94 -11.25 2.01
C LEU A 206 0.99 -12.42 1.82
N SER A 207 -0.26 -12.27 2.25
CA SER A 207 -1.28 -13.31 2.10
C SER A 207 -2.17 -13.00 0.91
N MET A 208 -2.45 -13.99 0.07
CA MET A 208 -3.60 -13.89 -0.83
C MET A 208 -4.84 -13.91 0.05
N SER A 209 -5.56 -12.79 0.13
CA SER A 209 -6.74 -12.66 0.99
C SER A 209 -8.00 -12.57 0.15
N LEU A 210 -8.48 -13.71 -0.37
CA LEU A 210 -9.88 -13.80 -0.77
C LEU A 210 -10.74 -13.44 0.46
N SER A 211 -11.89 -12.81 0.22
CA SER A 211 -12.84 -12.47 1.28
C SER A 211 -12.98 -13.60 2.30
N GLY A 212 -13.12 -13.23 3.58
CA GLY A 212 -13.29 -14.21 4.67
C GLY A 212 -14.46 -15.17 4.44
N GLU A 213 -15.37 -14.85 3.53
CA GLU A 213 -16.46 -15.69 3.07
C GLU A 213 -16.37 -15.83 1.54
N ILE A 214 -16.45 -17.05 1.02
CA ILE A 214 -16.46 -17.33 -0.43
C ILE A 214 -17.78 -17.98 -0.82
N GLU A 215 -18.48 -17.44 -1.82
CA GLU A 215 -19.66 -18.07 -2.40
C GLU A 215 -19.36 -18.69 -3.79
N LEU A 216 -19.58 -19.99 -3.94
CA LEU A 216 -19.35 -20.81 -5.14
C LEU A 216 -20.68 -21.38 -5.67
N ARG A 217 -21.71 -20.54 -5.75
CA ARG A 217 -23.10 -21.00 -5.93
C ARG A 217 -23.42 -21.46 -7.35
N GLY A 218 -22.84 -20.80 -8.34
CA GLY A 218 -22.98 -21.15 -9.76
C GLY A 218 -21.98 -22.16 -10.29
N VAL A 219 -21.01 -22.58 -9.47
CA VAL A 219 -19.85 -23.35 -9.92
C VAL A 219 -20.22 -24.82 -10.11
N GLU A 220 -20.00 -25.32 -11.31
CA GLU A 220 -20.24 -26.71 -11.71
C GLU A 220 -19.02 -27.59 -11.46
N VAL A 221 -17.81 -27.04 -11.61
CA VAL A 221 -16.55 -27.77 -11.47
C VAL A 221 -15.52 -26.95 -10.68
N ILE A 222 -15.02 -27.54 -9.59
CA ILE A 222 -13.88 -27.01 -8.84
C ILE A 222 -12.74 -28.03 -8.90
N GLN A 223 -11.60 -27.65 -9.44
CA GLN A 223 -10.46 -28.57 -9.61
C GLN A 223 -9.52 -28.62 -8.40
N SER A 224 -8.58 -29.56 -8.41
CA SER A 224 -7.57 -29.75 -7.36
C SER A 224 -6.82 -28.46 -7.00
N ALA A 225 -6.50 -28.28 -5.73
CA ALA A 225 -5.77 -27.12 -5.20
C ALA A 225 -6.36 -25.73 -5.50
N ALA A 226 -7.60 -25.61 -6.01
CA ALA A 226 -8.16 -24.33 -6.46
C ALA A 226 -7.97 -23.19 -5.45
N PHE A 227 -8.11 -23.48 -4.15
CA PHE A 227 -7.95 -22.54 -3.04
C PHE A 227 -6.90 -23.00 -2.02
N HIS A 228 -5.90 -23.78 -2.43
CA HIS A 228 -4.87 -24.29 -1.51
C HIS A 228 -4.07 -23.16 -0.82
N LEU A 229 -3.76 -23.34 0.47
CA LEU A 229 -2.97 -22.44 1.32
C LEU A 229 -3.52 -21.01 1.48
N ASN A 230 -4.84 -20.82 1.40
CA ASN A 230 -5.42 -19.49 1.63
C ASN A 230 -5.63 -19.21 3.13
N PRO A 231 -4.88 -18.29 3.73
CA PRO A 231 -4.93 -18.05 5.19
C PRO A 231 -6.15 -17.23 5.63
N SER A 232 -6.88 -16.60 4.71
CA SER A 232 -7.98 -15.67 5.05
C SER A 232 -9.38 -16.27 4.91
N ILE A 233 -9.56 -17.38 4.19
CA ILE A 233 -10.88 -17.97 3.96
C ILE A 233 -11.39 -18.53 5.28
N ARG A 234 -12.52 -18.01 5.78
CA ARG A 234 -13.16 -18.43 7.04
C ARG A 234 -14.43 -19.25 6.82
N SER A 235 -15.18 -18.94 5.78
CA SER A 235 -16.38 -19.68 5.38
C SER A 235 -16.47 -19.87 3.87
N ILE A 236 -17.08 -20.97 3.45
CA ILE A 236 -17.34 -21.27 2.04
C ILE A 236 -18.80 -21.68 1.89
N VAL A 237 -19.48 -21.19 0.85
CA VAL A 237 -20.78 -21.69 0.42
C VAL A 237 -20.65 -22.35 -0.94
N ILE A 238 -21.02 -23.63 -1.03
CA ILE A 238 -21.05 -24.40 -2.27
C ILE A 238 -22.51 -24.55 -2.69
N GLY A 239 -22.83 -24.11 -3.91
CA GLY A 239 -24.20 -24.17 -4.43
C GLY A 239 -24.59 -25.54 -4.97
N SER A 240 -25.84 -25.64 -5.40
CA SER A 240 -26.43 -26.89 -5.88
C SER A 240 -25.98 -27.33 -7.27
N LYS A 241 -25.30 -26.46 -8.01
CA LYS A 241 -24.81 -26.76 -9.37
C LYS A 241 -23.50 -27.55 -9.40
N LEU A 242 -22.83 -27.76 -8.26
CA LEU A 242 -21.54 -28.44 -8.23
C LEU A 242 -21.68 -29.92 -8.61
N VAL A 243 -21.04 -30.32 -9.71
CA VAL A 243 -21.04 -31.69 -10.25
C VAL A 243 -19.73 -32.41 -9.92
N GLU A 244 -18.59 -31.72 -10.01
CA GLU A 244 -17.25 -32.28 -9.81
C GLU A 244 -16.40 -31.46 -8.83
N LEU A 245 -15.80 -32.12 -7.83
CA LEU A 245 -14.95 -31.49 -6.81
C LEU A 245 -13.54 -32.11 -6.75
N GLY A 246 -12.52 -31.28 -6.83
CA GLY A 246 -11.11 -31.64 -6.70
C GLY A 246 -10.61 -32.55 -7.82
N VAL A 247 -11.26 -32.53 -8.99
CA VAL A 247 -10.80 -33.23 -10.18
C VAL A 247 -9.50 -32.63 -10.72
N GLN A 248 -8.66 -33.47 -11.32
CA GLN A 248 -7.38 -33.05 -11.86
C GLN A 248 -7.57 -32.26 -13.16
N GLY A 249 -7.01 -31.05 -13.23
CA GLY A 249 -6.92 -30.28 -14.47
C GLY A 249 -5.90 -30.85 -15.47
N VAL A 250 -6.11 -30.56 -16.75
CA VAL A 250 -5.14 -30.89 -17.83
C VAL A 250 -4.06 -29.80 -17.95
N ASN A 251 -2.82 -30.18 -18.28
CA ASN A 251 -1.69 -29.26 -18.53
C ASN A 251 -1.25 -28.33 -17.36
N VAL A 252 -1.28 -28.83 -16.13
CA VAL A 252 -0.90 -28.09 -14.90
C VAL A 252 0.38 -28.62 -14.25
N ARG A 253 1.07 -27.77 -13.46
CA ARG A 253 2.29 -28.15 -12.72
C ARG A 253 1.99 -29.28 -11.72
N GLN A 254 2.85 -30.30 -11.69
CA GLN A 254 2.66 -31.59 -11.01
C GLN A 254 2.52 -31.52 -9.47
N LYS A 255 2.84 -30.40 -8.81
CA LYS A 255 2.73 -30.25 -7.33
C LYS A 255 1.29 -29.94 -6.88
N ALA A 256 0.49 -29.26 -7.71
CA ALA A 256 -0.89 -28.86 -7.37
C ALA A 256 -1.91 -30.00 -7.52
N VAL A 257 -1.63 -31.02 -8.35
CA VAL A 257 -2.57 -32.10 -8.68
C VAL A 257 -2.73 -33.17 -7.59
N THR A 258 -1.93 -33.10 -6.53
CA THR A 258 -2.00 -34.03 -5.38
C THR A 258 -2.62 -33.40 -4.13
N GLN A 259 -3.01 -32.13 -4.23
CA GLN A 259 -3.47 -31.32 -3.11
C GLN A 259 -5.00 -31.17 -3.13
N GLY A 260 -5.58 -31.14 -1.93
CA GLY A 260 -7.00 -30.87 -1.73
C GLY A 260 -7.39 -29.46 -2.15
N VAL A 261 -8.68 -29.28 -2.46
CA VAL A 261 -9.25 -28.00 -2.95
C VAL A 261 -9.01 -26.85 -1.98
N PHE A 262 -9.26 -27.08 -0.69
CA PHE A 262 -9.08 -26.13 0.43
C PHE A 262 -8.02 -26.63 1.41
N GLU A 263 -7.04 -27.39 0.91
CA GLU A 263 -5.95 -27.88 1.74
C GLU A 263 -5.10 -26.70 2.26
N ALA A 264 -4.84 -26.71 3.57
CA ALA A 264 -4.13 -25.70 4.35
C ALA A 264 -4.80 -24.32 4.40
N CYS A 265 -6.13 -24.26 4.30
CA CYS A 265 -6.92 -23.06 4.60
C CYS A 265 -7.17 -22.95 6.11
N ASP A 266 -6.13 -22.62 6.86
CA ASP A 266 -6.13 -22.77 8.32
C ASP A 266 -7.15 -21.90 9.08
N ALA A 267 -7.67 -20.83 8.46
CA ALA A 267 -8.73 -19.99 9.02
C ALA A 267 -10.16 -20.50 8.71
N LEU A 268 -10.31 -21.52 7.86
CA LEU A 268 -11.60 -22.03 7.43
C LEU A 268 -12.29 -22.73 8.60
N THR A 269 -13.42 -22.18 9.04
CA THR A 269 -14.20 -22.67 10.18
C THR A 269 -15.53 -23.31 9.77
N SER A 270 -16.10 -22.92 8.62
CA SER A 270 -17.41 -23.42 8.18
C SER A 270 -17.49 -23.61 6.65
N ILE A 271 -18.22 -24.64 6.24
CA ILE A 271 -18.59 -24.88 4.84
C ILE A 271 -20.09 -25.12 4.82
N THR A 272 -20.84 -24.34 4.05
CA THR A 272 -22.26 -24.59 3.78
C THR A 272 -22.39 -25.21 2.40
N TRP A 273 -23.02 -26.38 2.30
CA TRP A 273 -23.20 -27.10 1.05
C TRP A 273 -24.69 -27.26 0.75
N LEU A 274 -25.12 -26.70 -0.37
CA LEU A 274 -26.54 -26.49 -0.70
C LEU A 274 -27.10 -27.44 -1.76
N GLY A 275 -26.33 -28.40 -2.28
CA GLY A 275 -26.89 -29.42 -3.18
C GLY A 275 -26.24 -30.79 -3.08
N PRO A 276 -26.45 -31.66 -4.09
CA PRO A 276 -26.07 -33.06 -4.03
C PRO A 276 -24.59 -33.27 -3.77
N ALA A 277 -24.26 -34.45 -3.25
CA ALA A 277 -22.88 -34.89 -3.23
C ALA A 277 -22.32 -34.87 -4.67
N PRO A 278 -21.05 -34.47 -4.85
CA PRO A 278 -20.47 -34.43 -6.18
C PRO A 278 -20.49 -35.84 -6.79
N THR A 279 -20.56 -35.93 -8.11
CA THR A 279 -20.62 -37.24 -8.80
C THR A 279 -19.35 -38.06 -8.62
N ASN A 280 -18.23 -37.39 -8.31
CA ASN A 280 -16.96 -38.01 -7.96
C ASN A 280 -16.76 -38.10 -6.45
N THR A 281 -15.96 -39.07 -6.02
CA THR A 281 -15.54 -39.17 -4.62
C THR A 281 -14.79 -37.93 -4.19
N ILE A 282 -15.10 -37.41 -2.99
CA ILE A 282 -14.42 -36.24 -2.43
C ILE A 282 -12.93 -36.59 -2.26
N PRO A 283 -12.01 -35.84 -2.90
CA PRO A 283 -10.60 -36.19 -2.84
C PRO A 283 -10.02 -36.09 -1.43
N LYS A 284 -9.01 -36.91 -1.16
CA LYS A 284 -8.24 -36.86 0.08
C LYS A 284 -7.68 -35.45 0.32
N ASN A 285 -7.67 -35.00 1.57
CA ASN A 285 -7.15 -33.70 2.02
C ASN A 285 -7.93 -32.46 1.54
N THR A 286 -9.10 -32.61 0.90
CA THR A 286 -9.91 -31.48 0.40
C THR A 286 -10.08 -30.36 1.43
N PHE A 287 -10.18 -30.68 2.73
CA PHE A 287 -10.35 -29.73 3.84
C PHE A 287 -9.29 -29.88 4.94
N PHE A 288 -8.08 -30.34 4.60
CA PHE A 288 -6.99 -30.52 5.57
C PHE A 288 -6.42 -29.18 6.03
N ASN A 289 -6.06 -29.00 7.31
CA ASN A 289 -5.39 -27.80 7.86
C ASN A 289 -3.99 -28.12 8.44
N LYS A 290 -3.03 -27.18 8.35
CA LYS A 290 -1.61 -27.33 8.75
C LYS A 290 -1.33 -26.92 10.21
N THR A 291 -1.94 -25.87 10.74
CA THR A 291 -1.64 -25.38 12.11
C THR A 291 -2.39 -26.13 13.21
N ALA A 292 -1.66 -26.52 14.26
CA ALA A 292 -2.09 -27.41 15.35
C ALA A 292 -2.59 -26.70 16.62
N SER A 293 -3.02 -25.44 16.53
CA SER A 293 -3.43 -24.66 17.71
C SER A 293 -4.93 -24.84 17.97
N ALA A 294 -5.26 -25.72 18.93
CA ALA A 294 -6.56 -25.89 19.59
C ALA A 294 -7.81 -25.92 18.68
N CYS A 295 -8.26 -27.12 18.31
CA CYS A 295 -9.63 -27.40 17.88
C CYS A 295 -10.26 -26.38 16.90
N VAL A 296 -9.69 -26.21 15.71
CA VAL A 296 -10.50 -25.69 14.60
C VAL A 296 -11.47 -26.81 14.20
N THR A 297 -12.66 -26.75 14.77
CA THR A 297 -13.76 -27.64 14.45
C THR A 297 -14.36 -27.15 13.12
N ASN A 298 -14.00 -27.79 12.01
CA ASN A 298 -14.59 -27.45 10.72
C ASN A 298 -15.99 -28.05 10.66
N TYR A 299 -17.01 -27.20 10.63
CA TYR A 299 -18.39 -27.64 10.43
C TYR A 299 -18.68 -27.61 8.93
N VAL A 300 -19.05 -28.78 8.38
CA VAL A 300 -19.66 -28.85 7.06
C VAL A 300 -21.15 -28.94 7.28
N TYR A 301 -21.84 -27.83 7.09
CA TYR A 301 -23.29 -27.76 7.08
C TYR A 301 -23.79 -28.26 5.74
N VAL A 302 -24.45 -29.42 5.74
CA VAL A 302 -25.00 -30.02 4.52
C VAL A 302 -26.52 -29.88 4.57
N ASP A 303 -27.05 -29.06 3.66
CA ASP A 303 -28.50 -28.91 3.53
C ASP A 303 -29.09 -30.05 2.69
N TYR A 304 -28.31 -30.75 1.86
CA TYR A 304 -28.81 -31.84 0.99
C TYR A 304 -28.04 -33.15 1.18
N ILE A 305 -28.70 -34.22 1.62
CA ILE A 305 -28.05 -35.46 2.11
C ILE A 305 -27.87 -36.55 1.04
N ASP A 306 -28.61 -36.51 -0.08
CA ASP A 306 -28.57 -37.63 -1.04
C ASP A 306 -27.18 -37.83 -1.67
N GLY A 307 -26.73 -39.09 -1.72
CA GLY A 307 -25.41 -39.50 -2.21
C GLY A 307 -24.21 -39.27 -1.29
N TRP A 308 -24.32 -38.48 -0.21
CA TRP A 308 -23.18 -38.09 0.63
C TRP A 308 -22.54 -39.22 1.43
N THR A 309 -23.36 -40.07 2.05
CA THR A 309 -22.88 -41.20 2.86
C THR A 309 -22.07 -42.18 2.01
N ASN A 310 -22.49 -42.44 0.78
CA ASN A 310 -21.79 -43.30 -0.16
C ASN A 310 -20.48 -42.67 -0.65
N ASN A 311 -20.49 -41.37 -0.98
CA ASN A 311 -19.30 -40.66 -1.44
C ASN A 311 -18.22 -40.54 -0.35
N ILE A 312 -18.60 -40.25 0.90
CA ILE A 312 -17.65 -40.16 2.03
C ILE A 312 -17.01 -41.53 2.31
N ASN A 313 -17.81 -42.60 2.33
CA ASN A 313 -17.32 -43.96 2.56
C ASN A 313 -16.36 -44.43 1.46
N ALA A 314 -16.66 -44.10 0.19
CA ALA A 314 -15.82 -44.46 -0.95
C ALA A 314 -14.47 -43.71 -0.97
N SER A 315 -14.36 -42.55 -0.31
CA SER A 315 -13.12 -41.79 -0.12
C SER A 315 -12.20 -42.33 0.98
N GLY A 316 -12.60 -43.40 1.69
CA GLY A 316 -11.84 -43.97 2.81
C GLY A 316 -11.93 -43.15 4.11
N MET A 317 -12.88 -42.22 4.19
CA MET A 317 -13.22 -41.46 5.40
C MET A 317 -14.27 -42.24 6.21
N ILE A 318 -14.07 -42.38 7.52
CA ILE A 318 -14.99 -43.12 8.39
C ILE A 318 -15.98 -42.13 9.02
N VAL A 319 -17.28 -42.33 8.81
CA VAL A 319 -18.35 -41.66 9.55
C VAL A 319 -18.46 -42.35 10.91
N GLY A 320 -18.19 -41.63 12.01
CA GLY A 320 -18.28 -42.16 13.37
C GLY A 320 -19.73 -42.29 13.86
N ASP A 321 -19.96 -43.01 14.96
CA ASP A 321 -21.30 -43.15 15.57
C ASP A 321 -21.86 -41.77 16.00
N GLN A 322 -23.20 -41.61 15.95
CA GLN A 322 -23.87 -40.39 16.45
C GLN A 322 -23.42 -40.04 17.87
N VAL A 323 -23.07 -38.77 18.09
CA VAL A 323 -22.74 -38.30 19.44
C VAL A 323 -24.03 -38.06 20.20
N ALA A 324 -24.32 -38.94 21.14
CA ALA A 324 -25.56 -38.97 21.91
C ALA A 324 -25.60 -37.93 23.04
N GLU A 325 -25.54 -36.62 22.75
CA GLU A 325 -25.94 -35.58 23.70
C GLU A 325 -26.64 -34.39 22.98
N SER A 326 -27.97 -34.33 23.10
CA SER A 326 -28.88 -33.20 22.81
C SER A 326 -29.09 -32.67 21.38
N ASP A 327 -28.32 -33.05 20.35
CA ASP A 327 -28.57 -32.61 18.96
C ASP A 327 -28.55 -33.78 17.95
N PRO A 328 -29.70 -34.22 17.38
CA PRO A 328 -29.83 -35.48 16.62
C PRO A 328 -29.18 -35.48 15.21
N ALA A 329 -28.36 -34.50 14.85
CA ALA A 329 -27.96 -34.22 13.46
C ALA A 329 -26.45 -34.14 13.19
N VAL A 330 -25.59 -34.34 14.19
CA VAL A 330 -24.14 -34.10 14.02
C VAL A 330 -23.34 -35.40 13.93
N TRP A 331 -22.66 -35.62 12.79
CA TRP A 331 -21.82 -36.79 12.55
C TRP A 331 -20.33 -36.41 12.47
N PRO A 332 -19.45 -37.02 13.29
CA PRO A 332 -18.02 -36.82 13.15
C PRO A 332 -17.49 -37.60 11.94
N ILE A 333 -16.82 -36.93 11.00
CA ILE A 333 -16.05 -37.59 9.95
C ILE A 333 -14.58 -37.58 10.36
N ASN A 334 -13.95 -38.76 10.38
CA ASN A 334 -12.51 -38.87 10.60
C ASN A 334 -11.78 -38.95 9.25
N PRO A 335 -11.01 -37.91 8.86
CA PRO A 335 -10.39 -37.87 7.54
C PRO A 335 -9.20 -38.83 7.33
N ASN A 336 -8.71 -39.58 8.33
CA ASN A 336 -7.79 -40.74 8.14
C ASN A 336 -7.49 -41.49 9.47
N ASN A 337 -7.28 -42.81 9.39
CA ASN A 337 -6.80 -43.66 10.49
C ASN A 337 -5.50 -43.14 11.15
N ASN A 338 -5.63 -42.57 12.35
CA ASN A 338 -4.64 -42.51 13.45
C ASN A 338 -3.51 -41.46 13.47
N ASN A 339 -3.41 -40.50 12.53
CA ASN A 339 -2.33 -39.47 12.58
C ASN A 339 -2.77 -38.00 12.53
N HIS A 340 -4.08 -37.69 12.61
CA HIS A 340 -4.58 -36.32 12.47
C HIS A 340 -5.44 -35.88 13.66
N LYS A 341 -5.41 -34.57 13.98
CA LYS A 341 -6.01 -33.96 15.19
C LYS A 341 -7.17 -32.97 14.91
N GLY A 342 -7.76 -32.99 13.71
CA GLY A 342 -8.95 -32.19 13.37
C GLY A 342 -10.14 -33.09 13.07
N THR A 343 -11.32 -32.75 13.61
CA THR A 343 -12.58 -33.47 13.37
C THR A 343 -13.47 -32.59 12.50
N ILE A 344 -13.90 -33.11 11.34
CA ILE A 344 -14.94 -32.46 10.53
C ILE A 344 -16.27 -32.91 11.10
N TRP A 345 -17.13 -31.97 11.48
CA TRP A 345 -18.47 -32.29 11.94
C TRP A 345 -19.45 -31.95 10.84
N LEU A 346 -20.16 -32.97 10.35
CA LEU A 346 -21.36 -32.73 9.54
C LEU A 346 -22.44 -32.31 10.52
N SER A 347 -22.87 -31.06 10.48
CA SER A 347 -24.09 -30.65 11.17
C SER A 347 -25.15 -30.49 10.10
N LEU A 348 -26.22 -31.29 10.15
CA LEU A 348 -27.40 -30.94 9.37
C LEU A 348 -27.93 -29.65 10.00
N LEU A 349 -27.91 -28.54 9.27
CA LEU A 349 -28.69 -27.39 9.73
C LEU A 349 -30.14 -27.86 9.83
N PRO A 350 -30.88 -27.50 10.89
CA PRO A 350 -32.33 -27.58 10.85
C PRO A 350 -32.78 -26.58 9.78
N GLY A 351 -32.87 -27.04 8.54
CA GLY A 351 -32.92 -26.16 7.38
C GLY A 351 -33.26 -26.83 6.05
N HIS A 352 -32.99 -28.13 5.89
CA HIS A 352 -33.81 -28.90 4.96
C HIS A 352 -35.04 -29.39 5.72
N PRO A 353 -36.24 -28.88 5.42
CA PRO A 353 -37.42 -29.52 5.94
C PRO A 353 -37.48 -30.93 5.33
N PRO A 354 -37.93 -31.93 6.08
CA PRO A 354 -38.18 -33.27 5.57
C PRO A 354 -39.29 -33.33 4.49
N VAL A 355 -39.71 -32.18 3.95
CA VAL A 355 -40.92 -31.97 3.17
C VAL A 355 -40.57 -31.36 1.81
N GLU A 356 -41.03 -32.02 0.77
CA GLU A 356 -40.93 -31.59 -0.63
C GLU A 356 -41.51 -30.18 -0.83
N GLY A 357 -40.71 -29.31 -1.46
CA GLY A 357 -41.10 -27.97 -1.91
C GLY A 357 -41.16 -26.89 -0.83
N ALA A 358 -40.39 -26.94 0.25
CA ALA A 358 -40.28 -25.80 1.17
C ALA A 358 -39.23 -24.77 0.71
N ALA A 359 -39.20 -23.60 1.34
CA ALA A 359 -38.32 -22.50 0.97
C ALA A 359 -36.83 -22.82 1.14
N VAL A 360 -36.06 -22.60 0.07
CA VAL A 360 -34.59 -22.68 0.04
C VAL A 360 -34.04 -21.30 -0.34
N PHE A 361 -33.14 -20.78 0.51
CA PHE A 361 -32.48 -19.49 0.28
C PHE A 361 -31.03 -19.72 -0.14
N ASN A 362 -30.79 -19.64 -1.44
CA ASN A 362 -29.46 -19.77 -2.01
C ASN A 362 -28.66 -18.48 -1.98
N ASP A 363 -29.09 -17.38 -1.40
CA ASP A 363 -28.22 -16.22 -1.17
C ASP A 363 -28.52 -15.66 0.23
N ALA A 364 -27.51 -15.09 0.89
CA ALA A 364 -27.79 -14.29 2.07
C ALA A 364 -28.65 -13.08 1.65
N PRO A 365 -29.71 -12.74 2.40
CA PRO A 365 -30.40 -11.49 2.13
C PRO A 365 -29.41 -10.32 2.26
N THR A 366 -29.68 -9.24 1.55
CA THR A 366 -28.85 -8.03 1.53
C THR A 366 -29.66 -6.81 1.96
N MET A 367 -28.94 -5.82 2.46
CA MET A 367 -29.47 -4.49 2.76
C MET A 367 -28.75 -3.46 1.90
N SER A 368 -29.50 -2.52 1.36
CA SER A 368 -28.94 -1.36 0.67
C SER A 368 -29.65 -0.09 1.13
N LEU A 369 -28.98 1.05 0.94
CA LEU A 369 -29.53 2.37 1.22
C LEU A 369 -29.48 3.23 -0.04
N SER A 370 -30.60 3.84 -0.39
CA SER A 370 -30.67 4.86 -1.44
C SER A 370 -31.65 5.95 -1.05
N GLY A 371 -31.19 7.21 -1.05
CA GLY A 371 -32.03 8.36 -0.70
C GLY A 371 -32.66 8.28 0.70
N ASN A 372 -31.90 7.80 1.70
CA ASN A 372 -32.40 7.51 3.07
C ASN A 372 -33.51 6.45 3.15
N VAL A 373 -33.68 5.62 2.11
CA VAL A 373 -34.63 4.50 2.10
C VAL A 373 -33.86 3.18 2.12
N PHE A 374 -33.99 2.43 3.21
CA PHE A 374 -33.46 1.07 3.29
C PHE A 374 -34.25 0.14 2.38
N THR A 375 -33.55 -0.71 1.64
CA THR A 375 -34.15 -1.76 0.82
C THR A 375 -33.59 -3.11 1.24
N PHE A 376 -34.46 -3.94 1.81
CA PHE A 376 -34.20 -5.35 2.02
C PHE A 376 -34.37 -6.09 0.70
N ARG A 377 -33.45 -7.01 0.40
CA ARG A 377 -33.51 -7.86 -0.78
C ARG A 377 -33.17 -9.30 -0.41
N ALA A 378 -34.00 -10.24 -0.84
CA ALA A 378 -33.73 -11.68 -0.71
C ALA A 378 -34.14 -12.42 -2.00
N ASN A 379 -33.53 -13.57 -2.21
CA ASN A 379 -33.89 -14.51 -3.28
C ASN A 379 -34.22 -15.87 -2.65
N MET A 380 -35.28 -16.51 -3.16
CA MET A 380 -35.63 -17.89 -2.82
C MET A 380 -35.44 -18.73 -4.08
N SER A 381 -34.53 -19.69 -4.02
CA SER A 381 -34.15 -20.49 -5.19
C SER A 381 -35.06 -21.67 -5.45
N GLU A 382 -35.65 -22.23 -4.39
CA GLU A 382 -36.56 -23.38 -4.47
C GLU A 382 -37.64 -23.25 -3.40
N GLY A 383 -38.77 -23.90 -3.62
CA GLY A 383 -39.96 -23.83 -2.76
C GLY A 383 -41.22 -23.74 -3.60
N GLU A 384 -42.34 -24.19 -3.05
CA GLU A 384 -43.66 -24.15 -3.68
C GLU A 384 -44.65 -23.58 -2.67
N ASP A 385 -45.47 -22.61 -3.08
CA ASP A 385 -46.50 -21.95 -2.26
C ASP A 385 -45.97 -21.40 -0.92
N CYS A 386 -44.73 -20.90 -0.90
CA CYS A 386 -44.10 -20.39 0.32
C CYS A 386 -44.52 -18.95 0.64
N ASN A 387 -44.61 -18.63 1.93
CA ASN A 387 -44.74 -17.25 2.41
C ASN A 387 -43.38 -16.76 2.90
N LEU A 388 -42.92 -15.63 2.37
CA LEU A 388 -41.65 -15.02 2.70
C LEU A 388 -41.82 -13.82 3.62
N PHE A 389 -40.95 -13.71 4.60
CA PHE A 389 -40.90 -12.61 5.54
C PHE A 389 -39.47 -12.10 5.71
N ALA A 390 -39.28 -10.78 5.75
CA ALA A 390 -38.04 -10.19 6.24
C ALA A 390 -38.12 -10.09 7.77
N VAL A 391 -37.05 -10.48 8.46
CA VAL A 391 -36.93 -10.43 9.92
C VAL A 391 -35.81 -9.46 10.25
N PHE A 392 -36.08 -8.50 11.12
CA PHE A 392 -35.13 -7.50 11.59
C PHE A 392 -34.97 -7.65 13.10
N THR A 393 -33.77 -7.98 13.57
CA THR A 393 -33.51 -8.26 14.99
C THR A 393 -32.60 -7.19 15.56
N ALA A 394 -33.11 -6.45 16.56
CA ALA A 394 -32.34 -5.47 17.31
C ALA A 394 -31.30 -6.16 18.21
N THR A 395 -30.31 -5.40 18.65
CA THR A 395 -29.24 -5.82 19.59
C THR A 395 -29.77 -6.42 20.91
N ASP A 396 -30.92 -5.95 21.40
CA ASP A 396 -31.59 -6.47 22.61
C ASP A 396 -32.36 -7.79 22.37
N GLY A 397 -32.32 -8.31 21.14
CA GLY A 397 -32.97 -9.55 20.73
C GLY A 397 -34.43 -9.38 20.29
N THR A 398 -34.99 -8.16 20.31
CA THR A 398 -36.34 -7.91 19.79
C THR A 398 -36.39 -8.02 18.27
N ALA A 399 -37.34 -8.79 17.73
CA ALA A 399 -37.49 -9.01 16.30
C ALA A 399 -38.76 -8.36 15.75
N VAL A 400 -38.64 -7.71 14.58
CA VAL A 400 -39.75 -7.20 13.78
C VAL A 400 -39.82 -8.00 12.49
N THR A 401 -41.00 -8.49 12.14
CA THR A 401 -41.22 -9.28 10.92
C THR A 401 -42.08 -8.49 9.94
N ASN A 402 -41.65 -8.38 8.69
CA ASN A 402 -42.41 -7.77 7.61
C ASN A 402 -42.73 -8.82 6.54
N SER A 403 -43.97 -8.81 6.03
CA SER A 403 -44.35 -9.65 4.89
C SER A 403 -43.56 -9.22 3.66
N LEU A 404 -42.87 -10.17 3.02
CA LEU A 404 -42.07 -9.93 1.83
C LEU A 404 -42.78 -10.41 0.57
N ALA A 405 -43.28 -11.64 0.57
CA ALA A 405 -44.09 -12.20 -0.51
C ALA A 405 -44.98 -13.34 0.02
N THR A 406 -46.05 -13.68 -0.69
CA THR A 406 -46.99 -14.73 -0.28
C THR A 406 -47.28 -15.67 -1.42
N SER A 407 -47.39 -16.97 -1.12
CA SER A 407 -47.67 -18.02 -2.12
C SER A 407 -46.73 -17.93 -3.32
N VAL A 408 -45.43 -17.84 -3.05
CA VAL A 408 -44.41 -17.79 -4.10
C VAL A 408 -43.76 -19.15 -4.30
N ASP A 409 -43.44 -19.42 -5.55
CA ASP A 409 -42.63 -20.56 -5.96
C ASP A 409 -41.19 -20.08 -6.17
N GLY A 410 -40.21 -20.94 -5.86
CA GLY A 410 -38.80 -20.59 -5.89
C GLY A 410 -38.31 -20.35 -7.30
N ASP A 411 -37.64 -19.21 -7.49
CA ASP A 411 -36.97 -18.83 -8.72
C ASP A 411 -35.61 -18.19 -8.37
N PRO A 412 -34.47 -18.80 -8.74
CA PRO A 412 -33.14 -18.27 -8.44
C PRO A 412 -32.86 -16.92 -9.11
N ASP A 413 -33.65 -16.51 -10.12
CA ASP A 413 -33.47 -15.24 -10.81
C ASP A 413 -34.42 -14.13 -10.26
N GLU A 414 -35.41 -14.47 -9.43
CA GLU A 414 -36.38 -13.51 -8.88
C GLU A 414 -35.95 -12.94 -7.52
N PHE A 415 -35.87 -11.61 -7.42
CA PHE A 415 -35.55 -10.96 -6.14
C PHE A 415 -36.78 -10.31 -5.51
N TYR A 416 -37.06 -10.70 -4.28
CA TYR A 416 -38.08 -10.08 -3.46
C TYR A 416 -37.47 -8.92 -2.67
N THR A 417 -38.11 -7.77 -2.74
CA THR A 417 -37.63 -6.55 -2.08
C THR A 417 -38.72 -5.91 -1.24
N LEU A 418 -38.31 -5.26 -0.14
CA LEU A 418 -39.20 -4.40 0.64
C LEU A 418 -38.42 -3.27 1.31
N THR A 419 -39.14 -2.20 1.67
CA THR A 419 -38.64 -1.20 2.62
C THR A 419 -39.02 -1.62 4.04
N PRO A 420 -38.06 -1.76 4.97
CA PRO A 420 -38.36 -2.16 6.35
C PRO A 420 -39.37 -1.20 7.02
N ALA A 421 -40.31 -1.76 7.78
CA ALA A 421 -41.37 -1.01 8.44
C ALA A 421 -41.57 -1.47 9.89
N GLY A 422 -41.99 -0.55 10.77
CA GLY A 422 -42.27 -0.85 12.18
C GLY A 422 -41.04 -1.02 13.06
N LEU A 423 -39.85 -0.65 12.57
CA LEU A 423 -38.63 -0.65 13.36
C LEU A 423 -38.67 0.46 14.42
N THR A 424 -38.17 0.16 15.62
CA THR A 424 -37.90 1.20 16.62
C THR A 424 -36.75 2.06 16.12
N ALA A 425 -36.92 3.38 16.11
CA ALA A 425 -35.91 4.32 15.63
C ALA A 425 -34.61 4.29 16.47
N ASN A 426 -33.51 4.70 15.83
CA ASN A 426 -32.19 4.89 16.46
C ASN A 426 -31.60 3.62 17.08
N ARG A 427 -31.73 2.50 16.37
CA ARG A 427 -31.22 1.18 16.76
C ARG A 427 -30.46 0.50 15.63
N THR A 428 -29.60 -0.41 16.04
CA THR A 428 -28.85 -1.28 15.13
C THR A 428 -29.59 -2.60 14.98
N TYR A 429 -29.78 -3.04 13.74
CA TYR A 429 -30.49 -4.27 13.41
C TYR A 429 -29.61 -5.21 12.59
N SER A 430 -29.62 -6.48 12.96
CA SER A 430 -29.34 -7.56 12.02
C SER A 430 -30.61 -7.89 11.24
N PHE A 431 -30.47 -8.60 10.13
CA PHE A 431 -31.59 -8.93 9.26
C PHE A 431 -31.48 -10.35 8.71
N GLY A 432 -32.62 -10.91 8.32
CA GLY A 432 -32.72 -12.24 7.74
C GLY A 432 -34.01 -12.41 6.97
N VAL A 433 -34.13 -13.52 6.23
CA VAL A 433 -35.34 -13.93 5.53
C VAL A 433 -35.87 -15.23 6.13
N LEU A 434 -37.18 -15.29 6.35
CA LEU A 434 -37.91 -16.44 6.84
C LEU A 434 -38.89 -16.90 5.77
N GLY A 435 -38.78 -18.15 5.33
CA GLY A 435 -39.74 -18.79 4.43
C GLY A 435 -40.59 -19.79 5.19
N ILE A 436 -41.91 -19.77 5.00
CA ILE A 436 -42.85 -20.66 5.69
C ILE A 436 -43.71 -21.40 4.67
N LYS A 437 -43.80 -22.72 4.82
CA LYS A 437 -44.76 -23.59 4.11
C LYS A 437 -45.54 -24.44 5.11
N GLY A 438 -46.84 -24.17 5.26
CA GLY A 438 -47.66 -24.83 6.28
C GLY A 438 -47.12 -24.57 7.69
N THR A 439 -46.65 -25.61 8.38
CA THR A 439 -46.02 -25.52 9.71
C THR A 439 -44.49 -25.50 9.68
N GLU A 440 -43.87 -25.68 8.52
CA GLU A 440 -42.42 -25.70 8.34
C GLU A 440 -41.89 -24.29 8.08
N ALA A 441 -40.70 -23.99 8.61
CA ALA A 441 -40.06 -22.69 8.45
C ALA A 441 -38.55 -22.81 8.23
N THR A 442 -38.04 -22.09 7.23
CA THR A 442 -36.61 -21.98 6.92
C THR A 442 -36.16 -20.54 7.17
N TYR A 443 -35.07 -20.33 7.90
CA TYR A 443 -34.54 -19.00 8.19
C TYR A 443 -33.11 -18.84 7.68
N ARG A 444 -32.82 -17.74 6.99
CA ARG A 444 -31.48 -17.38 6.51
C ARG A 444 -31.09 -15.99 6.97
N VAL A 445 -29.95 -15.90 7.65
CA VAL A 445 -29.39 -14.64 8.17
C VAL A 445 -28.63 -13.91 7.07
N GLY A 446 -28.76 -12.59 7.03
CA GLY A 446 -27.98 -11.69 6.18
C GLY A 446 -26.64 -11.32 6.80
N VAL A 447 -25.73 -10.76 6.01
CA VAL A 447 -24.39 -10.37 6.48
C VAL A 447 -24.41 -8.90 6.94
N GLY A 448 -23.87 -8.66 8.14
CA GLY A 448 -23.72 -7.33 8.71
C GLY A 448 -24.97 -6.79 9.42
N THR A 449 -24.96 -5.48 9.65
CA THR A 449 -26.02 -4.76 10.37
C THR A 449 -26.30 -3.43 9.69
N PHE A 450 -27.48 -2.86 9.91
CA PHE A 450 -27.79 -1.48 9.55
C PHE A 450 -28.27 -0.70 10.77
N PHE A 451 -27.92 0.58 10.82
CA PHE A 451 -28.33 1.48 11.88
C PHE A 451 -29.44 2.40 11.35
N ASN A 452 -30.65 2.28 11.90
CA ASN A 452 -31.82 3.01 11.37
C ASN A 452 -31.99 4.43 11.93
N GLY A 453 -30.97 4.96 12.60
CA GLY A 453 -30.94 6.35 13.04
C GLY A 453 -30.09 7.22 12.12
N GLU A 454 -30.15 8.52 12.39
CA GLU A 454 -29.44 9.55 11.63
C GLU A 454 -28.02 9.80 12.14
N ILE A 455 -27.09 10.00 11.21
CA ILE A 455 -25.73 10.51 11.38
C ILE A 455 -25.67 11.97 10.93
N SER A 456 -24.84 12.75 11.62
CA SER A 456 -24.51 14.13 11.25
C SER A 456 -23.02 14.37 11.47
N VAL A 457 -22.43 15.22 10.63
CA VAL A 457 -21.08 15.76 10.85
C VAL A 457 -21.16 17.26 11.10
N ALA A 458 -20.39 17.75 12.06
CA ALA A 458 -20.25 19.16 12.37
C ALA A 458 -18.78 19.59 12.23
N ALA A 459 -18.56 20.76 11.62
CA ALA A 459 -17.24 21.35 11.49
C ALA A 459 -16.84 22.09 12.77
N PRO A 460 -15.53 22.17 13.06
CA PRO A 460 -15.02 23.09 14.08
C PRO A 460 -15.21 24.55 13.66
N ALA A 461 -14.97 25.47 14.62
CA ALA A 461 -14.73 26.86 14.29
C ALA A 461 -13.47 27.00 13.41
N ALA A 462 -13.35 28.14 12.71
CA ALA A 462 -12.16 28.43 11.94
C ALA A 462 -10.90 28.37 12.82
N PHE A 463 -9.82 27.83 12.27
CA PHE A 463 -8.56 27.66 12.97
C PHE A 463 -7.39 28.01 12.05
N SER A 464 -6.32 28.54 12.62
CA SER A 464 -5.17 29.00 11.85
C SER A 464 -4.35 27.83 11.30
N GLU A 465 -3.82 27.99 10.08
CA GLU A 465 -2.81 27.09 9.53
C GLU A 465 -1.47 27.13 10.29
N ALA A 466 -1.25 28.12 11.16
CA ALA A 466 -0.08 28.25 12.02
C ALA A 466 -0.11 27.27 13.22
N GLY A 467 -0.42 26.00 12.96
CA GLY A 467 -0.52 24.93 13.97
C GLY A 467 -1.83 24.96 14.79
N GLY A 468 -2.84 25.71 14.34
CA GLY A 468 -4.17 25.69 14.96
C GLY A 468 -4.84 24.32 14.81
N THR A 469 -5.66 23.95 15.79
CA THR A 469 -6.33 22.64 15.82
C THR A 469 -7.84 22.80 15.73
N GLY A 470 -8.46 22.01 14.86
CA GLY A 470 -9.90 21.82 14.75
C GLY A 470 -10.30 20.37 15.02
N SER A 471 -11.59 20.13 15.26
CA SER A 471 -12.12 18.76 15.39
C SER A 471 -13.49 18.66 14.76
N PHE A 472 -13.61 17.80 13.74
CA PHE A 472 -14.91 17.42 13.19
C PHE A 472 -15.61 16.46 14.15
N VAL A 473 -16.88 16.72 14.44
CA VAL A 473 -17.67 15.90 15.35
C VAL A 473 -18.70 15.13 14.54
N PHE A 474 -18.56 13.82 14.50
CA PHE A 474 -19.58 12.92 13.97
C PHE A 474 -20.50 12.52 15.11
N SER A 475 -21.80 12.77 14.94
CA SER A 475 -22.83 12.46 15.93
C SER A 475 -23.86 11.53 15.34
N ARG A 476 -24.41 10.67 16.18
CA ARG A 476 -25.53 9.79 15.83
C ARG A 476 -26.71 10.01 16.76
N THR A 477 -27.89 9.65 16.28
CA THR A 477 -29.07 9.50 17.14
C THR A 477 -29.01 8.18 17.91
N GLY A 478 -29.52 8.12 19.14
CA GLY A 478 -29.39 6.90 19.96
C GLY A 478 -27.94 6.52 20.27
N THR A 479 -27.76 5.38 20.94
CA THR A 479 -26.44 4.89 21.39
C THR A 479 -26.29 3.37 21.25
N ASP A 480 -27.17 2.74 20.48
CA ASP A 480 -27.25 1.28 20.36
C ASP A 480 -26.36 0.75 19.22
N GLY A 481 -25.44 -0.15 19.54
CA GLY A 481 -24.48 -0.75 18.61
C GLY A 481 -23.35 0.20 18.22
N GLU A 482 -22.26 -0.38 17.72
CA GLU A 482 -21.15 0.36 17.11
C GLU A 482 -21.53 0.81 15.68
N VAL A 483 -21.11 2.02 15.30
CA VAL A 483 -21.30 2.54 13.94
C VAL A 483 -19.96 3.02 13.38
N VAL A 484 -19.53 2.40 12.29
CA VAL A 484 -18.37 2.84 11.51
C VAL A 484 -18.87 3.77 10.41
N ILE A 485 -18.30 4.97 10.34
CA ILE A 485 -18.71 6.03 9.42
C ILE A 485 -17.53 6.35 8.49
N PRO A 486 -17.51 5.78 7.28
CA PRO A 486 -16.60 6.23 6.23
C PRO A 486 -16.94 7.65 5.77
N PHE A 487 -15.93 8.41 5.37
CA PHE A 487 -16.13 9.76 4.82
C PHE A 487 -15.11 10.09 3.74
N ALA A 488 -15.51 10.94 2.80
CA ALA A 488 -14.64 11.54 1.80
C ALA A 488 -14.13 12.91 2.28
N VAL A 489 -12.88 13.21 1.91
CA VAL A 489 -12.24 14.51 2.14
C VAL A 489 -12.27 15.31 0.84
N SER A 490 -12.70 16.57 0.88
CA SER A 490 -12.74 17.48 -0.25
C SER A 490 -12.58 18.94 0.20
N GLY A 491 -12.63 19.89 -0.75
CA GLY A 491 -12.46 21.32 -0.49
C GLY A 491 -11.26 21.88 -1.25
N SER A 492 -10.82 23.09 -0.86
CA SER A 492 -9.63 23.74 -1.42
C SER A 492 -8.35 23.44 -0.65
N ALA A 493 -8.45 22.95 0.59
CA ALA A 493 -7.31 22.55 1.39
C ALA A 493 -6.70 21.22 0.87
N SER A 494 -5.39 21.19 0.71
CA SER A 494 -4.63 20.00 0.34
C SER A 494 -4.02 19.34 1.57
N GLU A 495 -4.16 18.02 1.68
CA GLU A 495 -3.54 17.24 2.76
C GLU A 495 -2.02 17.42 2.73
N PHE A 496 -1.44 17.58 3.93
CA PHE A 496 -0.06 17.91 4.28
C PHE A 496 0.46 19.30 3.87
N ASP A 497 -0.18 20.00 2.95
CA ASP A 497 0.18 21.38 2.62
C ASP A 497 -0.61 22.37 3.49
N ASN A 498 -1.89 22.08 3.79
CA ASN A 498 -2.73 22.92 4.65
C ASN A 498 -3.13 22.26 5.98
N PHE A 499 -3.07 20.93 6.09
CA PHE A 499 -3.38 20.19 7.33
C PHE A 499 -2.67 18.83 7.39
N LEU A 500 -2.45 18.28 8.59
CA LEU A 500 -1.86 16.93 8.76
C LEU A 500 -2.81 15.81 8.26
N GLU A 501 -2.27 14.63 7.94
CA GLU A 501 -3.09 13.47 7.58
C GLU A 501 -4.20 13.19 8.60
N ILE A 502 -5.39 12.85 8.10
CA ILE A 502 -6.55 12.46 8.90
C ILE A 502 -7.06 11.08 8.48
N PRO A 503 -7.70 10.31 9.39
CA PRO A 503 -8.34 9.04 9.02
C PRO A 503 -9.42 9.26 7.93
N ARG A 504 -9.83 8.16 7.28
CA ARG A 504 -10.92 8.17 6.27
C ARG A 504 -12.22 7.51 6.75
N SER A 505 -12.24 7.11 8.01
CA SER A 505 -13.43 6.67 8.72
C SER A 505 -13.32 7.04 10.19
N VAL A 506 -14.47 7.14 10.85
CA VAL A 506 -14.56 7.31 12.30
C VAL A 506 -15.50 6.24 12.85
N THR A 507 -15.14 5.65 13.99
CA THR A 507 -16.00 4.69 14.69
C THR A 507 -16.63 5.39 15.88
N ILE A 508 -17.96 5.37 15.96
CA ILE A 508 -18.70 5.72 17.17
C ILE A 508 -18.97 4.41 17.92
N PRO A 509 -18.31 4.15 19.07
CA PRO A 509 -18.50 2.90 19.81
C PRO A 509 -19.94 2.72 20.31
N ASP A 510 -20.29 1.47 20.63
CA ASP A 510 -21.53 1.16 21.35
C ASP A 510 -21.60 1.96 22.67
N GLY A 511 -22.79 2.49 22.99
CA GLY A 511 -23.01 3.38 24.12
C GLY A 511 -22.56 4.84 23.93
N ALA A 512 -21.80 5.18 22.88
CA ALA A 512 -21.36 6.55 22.61
C ALA A 512 -22.29 7.27 21.61
N SER A 513 -22.53 8.57 21.82
CA SER A 513 -23.36 9.40 20.92
C SER A 513 -22.57 10.12 19.82
N SER A 514 -21.24 10.18 19.94
CA SER A 514 -20.37 10.87 18.99
C SER A 514 -18.93 10.38 19.04
N ALA A 515 -18.18 10.70 17.99
CA ALA A 515 -16.74 10.54 17.89
C ALA A 515 -16.15 11.70 17.09
N THR A 516 -14.84 11.91 17.19
CA THR A 516 -14.17 13.11 16.66
C THR A 516 -13.01 12.77 15.74
N VAL A 517 -12.84 13.58 14.67
CA VAL A 517 -11.68 13.56 13.80
C VAL A 517 -10.88 14.85 14.03
N PRO A 518 -9.72 14.80 14.72
CA PRO A 518 -8.88 15.97 14.93
C PRO A 518 -8.17 16.38 13.63
N VAL A 519 -7.97 17.68 13.45
CA VAL A 519 -7.26 18.28 12.32
C VAL A 519 -6.29 19.32 12.86
N THR A 520 -5.06 19.32 12.39
CA THR A 520 -4.05 20.35 12.73
C THR A 520 -3.62 21.05 11.46
N GLY A 521 -3.69 22.38 11.45
CA GLY A 521 -3.28 23.21 10.33
C GLY A 521 -1.77 23.19 10.08
N VAL A 522 -1.38 23.30 8.82
CA VAL A 522 0.00 23.39 8.35
C VAL A 522 0.13 24.63 7.49
N VAL A 523 1.16 25.44 7.75
CA VAL A 523 1.41 26.68 7.00
C VAL A 523 1.83 26.35 5.57
N ASP A 524 1.14 26.96 4.60
CA ASP A 524 1.55 26.94 3.19
C ASP A 524 1.97 28.33 2.72
N LEU A 525 3.29 28.57 2.66
CA LEU A 525 3.80 29.85 2.16
C LEU A 525 3.51 30.12 0.67
N ALA A 526 3.02 29.13 -0.10
CA ALA A 526 2.67 29.32 -1.51
C ALA A 526 1.23 29.82 -1.72
N ASN A 527 0.36 29.74 -0.71
CA ASN A 527 -1.02 30.20 -0.77
C ASN A 527 -1.22 31.37 0.19
N ASP A 528 -1.86 32.44 -0.28
CA ASP A 528 -2.12 33.65 0.50
C ASP A 528 -3.60 33.80 0.92
N SER A 529 -4.40 32.74 0.74
CA SER A 529 -5.85 32.74 0.98
C SER A 529 -6.31 31.62 1.90
N ASP A 530 -7.39 31.87 2.66
CA ASP A 530 -8.03 30.86 3.50
C ASP A 530 -8.44 29.63 2.68
N THR A 531 -8.23 28.44 3.24
CA THR A 531 -8.59 27.18 2.57
C THR A 531 -9.77 26.51 3.27
N SER A 532 -10.47 25.65 2.54
CA SER A 532 -11.65 24.94 3.02
C SER A 532 -11.38 23.44 3.07
N LEU A 533 -11.67 22.82 4.21
CA LEU A 533 -11.61 21.37 4.40
C LEU A 533 -13.03 20.87 4.65
N THR A 534 -13.53 20.00 3.76
CA THR A 534 -14.87 19.43 3.83
C THR A 534 -14.80 17.94 4.07
N LEU A 535 -15.46 17.47 5.13
CA LEU A 535 -15.71 16.04 5.33
C LEU A 535 -17.13 15.72 4.90
N THR A 536 -17.29 14.71 4.04
CA THR A 536 -18.59 14.24 3.57
C THR A 536 -18.78 12.79 3.95
N THR A 537 -19.80 12.51 4.76
CA THR A 537 -20.19 11.17 5.16
C THR A 537 -20.57 10.33 3.94
N ASP A 538 -20.13 9.07 3.89
CA ASP A 538 -20.56 8.15 2.85
C ASP A 538 -22.04 7.77 3.01
N THR A 539 -22.88 8.31 2.14
CA THR A 539 -24.34 8.08 2.15
C THR A 539 -24.76 6.71 1.62
N ALA A 540 -23.83 5.91 1.09
CA ALA A 540 -24.11 4.52 0.67
C ALA A 540 -23.94 3.52 1.83
N SER A 541 -23.33 3.93 2.93
CA SER A 541 -23.23 3.13 4.15
C SER A 541 -24.62 2.91 4.78
N LEU A 542 -24.79 1.81 5.52
CA LEU A 542 -26.09 1.36 6.03
C LEU A 542 -26.57 2.13 7.28
N PHE A 543 -26.56 3.46 7.22
CA PHE A 543 -27.12 4.37 8.22
C PHE A 543 -27.80 5.58 7.56
N LEU A 544 -28.79 6.18 8.22
CA LEU A 544 -29.42 7.39 7.69
C LEU A 544 -28.51 8.60 7.91
N VAL A 545 -28.65 9.62 7.07
CA VAL A 545 -27.96 10.91 7.25
C VAL A 545 -28.98 12.01 7.50
N ALA A 546 -28.78 12.78 8.57
CA ALA A 546 -29.64 13.89 8.94
C ALA A 546 -29.67 14.94 7.81
N SER A 547 -30.86 15.50 7.55
CA SER A 547 -31.07 16.44 6.45
C SER A 547 -30.11 17.64 6.55
N GLY A 548 -29.32 17.88 5.50
CA GLY A 548 -28.35 18.98 5.44
C GLY A 548 -27.09 18.77 6.29
N ALA A 549 -26.87 17.59 6.86
CA ALA A 549 -25.73 17.28 7.74
C ALA A 549 -24.82 16.16 7.20
N ALA A 550 -24.91 15.87 5.89
CA ALA A 550 -24.06 14.90 5.21
C ALA A 550 -22.61 15.37 5.09
N SER A 551 -22.41 16.68 5.02
CA SER A 551 -21.10 17.29 4.93
C SER A 551 -20.96 18.46 5.89
N ALA A 552 -19.72 18.71 6.30
CA ALA A 552 -19.36 19.89 7.07
C ALA A 552 -18.05 20.45 6.55
N THR A 553 -17.93 21.77 6.49
CA THR A 553 -16.76 22.48 5.98
C THR A 553 -16.14 23.33 7.07
N ALA A 554 -14.86 23.11 7.34
CA ALA A 554 -14.03 23.96 8.18
C ALA A 554 -13.23 24.95 7.32
N THR A 555 -13.01 26.15 7.85
CA THR A 555 -12.06 27.12 7.29
C THR A 555 -10.73 26.99 8.01
N ILE A 556 -9.67 26.79 7.25
CA ILE A 556 -8.29 26.89 7.70
C ILE A 556 -7.83 28.31 7.34
N GLU A 557 -7.67 29.16 8.35
CA GLU A 557 -7.33 30.57 8.17
C GLU A 557 -5.86 30.71 7.79
N ASN A 558 -5.61 31.44 6.71
CA ASN A 558 -4.27 31.70 6.20
C ASN A 558 -3.44 32.46 7.24
N TRP A 559 -2.19 32.03 7.44
CA TRP A 559 -1.25 32.75 8.27
C TRP A 559 -0.64 33.87 7.45
N SER A 560 -0.94 35.12 7.84
CA SER A 560 -0.39 36.30 7.16
C SER A 560 1.13 36.37 7.29
N SER A 561 1.84 35.96 6.24
CA SER A 561 3.29 35.96 6.20
C SER A 561 3.86 37.37 6.37
N PRO A 562 5.00 37.51 7.06
CA PRO A 562 5.60 38.81 7.29
C PRO A 562 6.33 39.30 6.03
N THR A 563 6.48 40.62 5.88
CA THR A 563 7.40 41.19 4.87
C THR A 563 8.72 41.56 5.52
N VAL A 564 9.83 41.50 4.75
CA VAL A 564 11.16 41.88 5.23
C VAL A 564 11.20 43.30 5.81
N ALA A 565 10.38 44.21 5.30
CA ALA A 565 10.31 45.60 5.74
C ALA A 565 9.86 45.75 7.21
N GLY A 566 9.06 44.82 7.72
CA GLY A 566 8.51 44.85 9.09
C GLY A 566 9.52 44.50 10.19
N PHE A 567 10.75 44.10 9.84
CA PHE A 567 11.79 43.71 10.79
C PHE A 567 12.84 44.80 10.99
N ALA A 568 13.28 44.99 12.24
CA ALA A 568 14.26 46.00 12.62
C ALA A 568 15.69 45.62 12.21
N SER A 569 16.03 44.34 12.25
CA SER A 569 17.37 43.83 11.94
C SER A 569 17.35 42.91 10.73
N LYS A 570 18.37 43.03 9.87
CA LYS A 570 18.50 42.27 8.62
C LYS A 570 19.95 41.89 8.39
N MET A 571 20.17 40.65 7.95
CA MET A 571 21.45 40.10 7.56
C MET A 571 21.25 39.27 6.30
N SER A 572 22.04 39.53 5.26
CA SER A 572 21.97 38.73 4.04
C SER A 572 23.14 37.76 3.95
N PHE A 573 22.87 36.61 3.37
CA PHE A 573 23.82 35.56 3.04
C PHE A 573 23.78 35.28 1.55
N ARG A 574 24.84 34.63 1.05
CA ARG A 574 24.99 34.21 -0.33
C ARG A 574 25.49 32.78 -0.39
N VAL A 575 24.95 31.99 -1.32
CA VAL A 575 25.44 30.65 -1.65
C VAL A 575 26.74 30.79 -2.45
N GLU A 576 27.87 30.45 -1.87
CA GLU A 576 29.19 30.56 -2.51
C GLU A 576 29.84 29.19 -2.75
N GLY A 577 29.60 28.22 -1.88
CA GLY A 577 30.20 26.88 -2.00
C GLY A 577 29.48 25.94 -2.97
N TYR A 578 28.39 26.37 -3.60
CA TYR A 578 27.77 25.62 -4.69
C TYR A 578 28.45 25.98 -6.02
N ASP A 579 28.94 24.97 -6.74
CA ASP A 579 29.71 25.12 -7.98
C ASP A 579 28.85 25.73 -9.09
N ASP A 580 29.34 26.80 -9.73
CA ASP A 580 28.65 27.52 -10.81
C ASP A 580 28.48 26.70 -12.09
N LYS A 581 29.11 25.52 -12.16
CA LYS A 581 28.97 24.55 -13.27
C LYS A 581 27.95 23.46 -13.01
N ARG A 582 27.42 23.34 -11.79
CA ARG A 582 26.37 22.36 -11.46
C ARG A 582 25.00 22.91 -11.84
N GLY A 583 24.05 22.02 -12.09
CA GLY A 583 22.67 22.42 -12.35
C GLY A 583 22.00 22.95 -11.09
N ASP A 584 21.03 23.84 -11.24
CA ASP A 584 20.25 24.35 -10.12
C ASP A 584 19.42 23.21 -9.49
N LEU A 585 19.27 23.23 -8.16
CA LEU A 585 18.44 22.27 -7.43
C LEU A 585 17.17 22.94 -6.89
N ALA A 586 16.02 22.34 -7.17
CA ALA A 586 14.75 22.84 -6.64
C ALA A 586 14.52 22.41 -5.18
N ASN A 587 13.93 23.30 -4.38
CA ASN A 587 13.48 23.05 -3.00
C ASN A 587 14.55 22.42 -2.09
N PHE A 588 15.76 22.97 -2.09
CA PHE A 588 16.90 22.39 -1.37
C PHE A 588 17.06 23.01 0.04
N PRO A 589 17.14 22.20 1.12
CA PRO A 589 17.43 22.69 2.47
C PRO A 589 18.93 22.99 2.65
N VAL A 590 19.27 24.24 2.91
CA VAL A 590 20.65 24.67 3.24
C VAL A 590 20.80 24.98 4.72
N LEU A 591 21.97 24.70 5.28
CA LEU A 591 22.33 25.04 6.66
C LEU A 591 22.89 26.45 6.74
N VAL A 592 22.14 27.36 7.36
CA VAL A 592 22.58 28.74 7.62
C VAL A 592 23.17 28.83 9.03
N ARG A 593 24.39 29.36 9.10
CA ARG A 593 25.14 29.59 10.35
C ARG A 593 24.97 31.04 10.80
N ILE A 594 24.27 31.25 11.91
CA ILE A 594 23.98 32.58 12.46
C ILE A 594 25.02 32.90 13.55
N PRO A 595 25.81 33.99 13.39
CA PRO A 595 26.75 34.41 14.43
C PRO A 595 26.06 34.84 15.74
N ALA A 596 26.78 34.71 16.86
CA ALA A 596 26.31 35.12 18.18
C ALA A 596 25.79 36.58 18.19
N GLY A 597 24.68 36.80 18.91
CA GLY A 597 24.10 38.13 19.13
C GLY A 597 23.45 38.78 17.89
N LYS A 598 23.26 38.07 16.77
CA LYS A 598 22.56 38.61 15.58
C LYS A 598 21.04 38.51 15.67
N VAL A 599 20.54 37.53 16.39
CA VAL A 599 19.12 37.32 16.65
C VAL A 599 18.99 37.07 18.16
N SER A 600 18.10 37.82 18.82
CA SER A 600 17.90 37.73 20.27
C SER A 600 16.98 36.59 20.68
N ASP A 601 15.97 36.30 19.85
CA ASP A 601 14.93 35.31 20.09
C ASP A 601 14.66 34.57 18.76
N PRO A 602 14.85 33.23 18.71
CA PRO A 602 14.62 32.46 17.49
C PRO A 602 13.15 32.49 17.05
N ALA A 603 12.21 32.69 17.98
CA ALA A 603 10.80 32.81 17.64
C ALA A 603 10.49 34.09 16.85
N GLN A 604 11.39 35.09 16.86
CA GLN A 604 11.19 36.36 16.17
C GLN A 604 11.96 36.49 14.85
N MET A 605 12.47 35.38 14.31
CA MET A 605 13.22 35.39 13.06
C MET A 605 12.40 34.89 11.87
N ALA A 606 12.73 35.42 10.69
CA ALA A 606 12.19 34.97 9.42
C ALA A 606 13.30 35.01 8.35
N PHE A 607 13.15 34.17 7.34
CA PHE A 607 14.04 34.13 6.18
C PHE A 607 13.29 34.53 4.93
N PHE A 608 14.00 35.17 4.01
CA PHE A 608 13.48 35.65 2.73
C PHE A 608 14.45 35.33 1.61
N ASP A 609 13.94 35.11 0.41
CA ASP A 609 14.76 34.96 -0.79
C ASP A 609 15.21 36.32 -1.36
N GLU A 610 15.63 36.35 -2.63
CA GLU A 610 16.03 37.57 -3.32
C GLU A 610 14.86 38.48 -3.74
N ASN A 611 13.65 37.91 -3.84
CA ASN A 611 12.41 38.61 -4.19
C ASN A 611 11.66 39.12 -2.94
N ASP A 612 12.24 38.93 -1.76
CA ASP A 612 11.63 39.19 -0.45
C ASP A 612 10.43 38.27 -0.14
N ASP A 613 10.35 37.11 -0.79
CA ASP A 613 9.35 36.07 -0.49
C ASP A 613 9.78 35.24 0.73
N PRO A 614 8.87 34.89 1.65
CA PRO A 614 9.20 34.17 2.87
C PRO A 614 9.65 32.73 2.59
N LEU A 615 10.65 32.28 3.34
CA LEU A 615 11.23 30.94 3.23
C LEU A 615 10.88 30.07 4.44
N HIS A 616 10.68 28.77 4.19
CA HIS A 616 10.57 27.77 5.25
C HIS A 616 11.92 27.62 5.96
N PHE A 617 11.88 27.43 7.28
CA PHE A 617 13.07 27.17 8.06
C PHE A 617 12.78 26.29 9.27
N GLU A 618 13.83 25.69 9.81
CA GLU A 618 13.81 24.98 11.09
C GLU A 618 15.07 25.31 11.89
N VAL A 619 14.89 25.57 13.19
CA VAL A 619 16.00 25.71 14.13
C VAL A 619 16.52 24.33 14.48
N ASP A 620 17.71 24.02 14.02
CA ASP A 620 18.42 22.81 14.43
C ASP A 620 19.03 23.00 15.82
N THR A 621 19.89 24.02 15.94
CA THR A 621 20.62 24.32 17.17
C THR A 621 20.54 25.80 17.46
N TRP A 622 19.97 26.14 18.62
CA TRP A 622 19.96 27.52 19.11
C TRP A 622 21.04 27.75 20.17
N ASN A 623 21.95 28.68 19.90
CA ASN A 623 22.99 29.10 20.85
C ASN A 623 23.14 30.63 20.84
N ALA A 624 22.46 31.31 21.77
CA ALA A 624 22.50 32.77 21.89
C ALA A 624 23.91 33.34 22.13
N SER A 625 24.81 32.55 22.73
CA SER A 625 26.19 32.94 23.06
C SER A 625 27.23 32.55 22.01
N GLY A 626 26.83 31.75 21.02
CA GLY A 626 27.71 31.17 20.02
C GLY A 626 27.05 31.14 18.64
N GLU A 627 27.52 30.22 17.80
CA GLU A 627 26.92 29.99 16.48
C GLU A 627 25.61 29.21 16.64
N SER A 628 24.55 29.68 15.99
CA SER A 628 23.27 28.95 15.85
C SER A 628 23.14 28.37 14.45
N LEU A 629 22.51 27.20 14.34
CA LEU A 629 22.33 26.45 13.10
C LEU A 629 20.86 26.39 12.74
N VAL A 630 20.54 26.79 11.51
CA VAL A 630 19.16 26.87 11.03
C VAL A 630 19.08 26.31 9.63
N TRP A 631 18.23 25.33 9.41
CA TRP A 631 17.90 24.82 8.09
C TRP A 631 16.95 25.80 7.39
N VAL A 632 17.26 26.17 6.15
CA VAL A 632 16.46 27.11 5.35
C VAL A 632 16.19 26.51 3.98
N GLY A 633 14.94 26.49 3.56
CA GLY A 633 14.52 25.91 2.29
C GLY A 633 14.63 26.92 1.16
N LEU A 634 15.53 26.70 0.21
CA LEU A 634 15.63 27.50 -1.00
C LEU A 634 14.73 26.93 -2.09
N PRO A 635 13.83 27.73 -2.72
CA PRO A 635 13.06 27.30 -3.88
C PRO A 635 13.98 26.84 -5.02
N THR A 636 15.10 27.53 -5.19
CA THR A 636 16.17 27.16 -6.12
C THR A 636 17.53 27.40 -5.46
N LEU A 637 18.31 26.33 -5.29
CA LEU A 637 19.73 26.41 -4.94
C LEU A 637 20.53 26.59 -6.22
N ALA A 638 21.15 27.77 -6.34
CA ALA A 638 22.06 28.15 -7.40
C ALA A 638 23.27 28.88 -6.81
N HIS A 639 24.40 28.89 -7.52
CA HIS A 639 25.54 29.71 -7.15
C HIS A 639 25.13 31.18 -7.10
N GLY A 640 25.47 31.87 -6.01
CA GLY A 640 25.13 33.26 -5.79
C GLY A 640 23.71 33.51 -5.28
N ALA A 641 22.86 32.49 -5.07
CA ALA A 641 21.53 32.67 -4.50
C ALA A 641 21.60 33.39 -3.15
N LYS A 642 20.65 34.31 -2.90
CA LYS A 642 20.65 35.20 -1.73
C LYS A 642 19.59 34.77 -0.73
N ILE A 643 19.96 34.79 0.55
CA ILE A 643 19.05 34.59 1.68
C ILE A 643 19.10 35.83 2.56
N THR A 644 17.96 36.33 3.03
CA THR A 644 17.90 37.42 4.01
C THR A 644 17.27 36.93 5.30
N LEU A 645 18.07 36.86 6.37
CA LEU A 645 17.60 36.71 7.75
C LEU A 645 17.10 38.06 8.26
N ALA A 646 15.89 38.11 8.79
CA ALA A 646 15.31 39.28 9.43
C ALA A 646 14.82 38.96 10.85
N SER A 647 14.92 39.92 11.78
CA SER A 647 14.52 39.74 13.18
C SER A 647 14.11 41.04 13.88
N GLY A 648 13.48 40.90 15.05
CA GLY A 648 13.11 42.03 15.90
C GLY A 648 11.81 42.74 15.49
N ARG A 649 10.81 41.99 15.03
CA ARG A 649 9.46 42.50 14.76
C ARG A 649 8.56 42.28 15.98
N ALA A 650 7.99 43.38 16.51
CA ALA A 650 7.05 43.29 17.64
C ALA A 650 5.77 42.52 17.27
N GLY A 651 5.33 41.63 18.16
CA GLY A 651 4.11 40.81 17.97
C GLY A 651 4.23 39.70 16.93
N TYR A 652 5.43 39.47 16.36
CA TYR A 652 5.69 38.36 15.45
C TYR A 652 6.21 37.14 16.22
N THR A 653 5.68 35.96 15.88
CA THR A 653 6.17 34.67 16.33
C THR A 653 6.14 33.74 15.13
N ALA A 654 7.28 33.15 14.79
CA ALA A 654 7.38 32.22 13.68
C ALA A 654 6.55 30.95 13.97
N PRO A 655 5.69 30.53 13.04
CA PRO A 655 5.00 29.25 13.15
C PRO A 655 5.98 28.09 12.92
N ASN A 656 5.52 26.86 13.15
CA ASN A 656 6.29 25.69 12.75
C ASN A 656 6.33 25.59 11.21
N LEU A 657 7.51 25.81 10.62
CA LEU A 657 7.75 25.75 9.17
C LEU A 657 8.58 24.52 8.76
N ALA A 658 8.98 23.66 9.70
CA ALA A 658 9.78 22.47 9.42
C ALA A 658 9.06 21.49 8.49
N CYS A 659 7.76 21.27 8.74
CA CYS A 659 6.93 20.37 7.93
C CYS A 659 6.98 20.70 6.44
N GLY A 660 6.81 21.99 6.10
CA GLY A 660 6.85 22.48 4.72
C GLY A 660 8.26 22.47 4.12
N LEU A 661 9.29 22.76 4.92
CA LEU A 661 10.70 22.70 4.52
C LEU A 661 11.05 21.32 3.97
N TRP A 662 10.86 20.27 4.77
CA TRP A 662 11.32 18.92 4.43
C TRP A 662 10.43 18.23 3.40
N ARG A 663 9.12 18.48 3.44
CA ARG A 663 8.18 17.95 2.46
C ARG A 663 8.49 18.46 1.05
N LYS A 664 8.69 19.78 0.87
CA LYS A 664 9.01 20.36 -0.45
C LYS A 664 10.34 19.85 -0.99
N ALA A 665 11.29 19.53 -0.11
CA ALA A 665 12.56 18.88 -0.46
C ALA A 665 12.45 17.37 -0.75
N GLY A 666 11.28 16.76 -0.50
CA GLY A 666 10.98 15.36 -0.77
C GLY A 666 11.32 14.39 0.36
N TYR A 667 11.63 14.87 1.57
CA TYR A 667 11.93 14.01 2.72
C TYR A 667 10.65 13.55 3.42
N VAL A 668 10.66 12.30 3.86
CA VAL A 668 9.60 11.69 4.67
C VAL A 668 10.07 11.34 6.09
N LEU A 669 11.39 11.29 6.30
CA LEU A 669 12.03 11.19 7.61
C LEU A 669 13.16 12.21 7.71
N VAL A 670 13.22 12.96 8.81
CA VAL A 670 14.34 13.82 9.20
C VAL A 670 14.48 13.76 10.71
N LEU A 671 15.65 13.34 11.19
CA LEU A 671 16.00 13.24 12.60
C LEU A 671 17.33 13.98 12.83
N HIS A 672 17.27 15.12 13.53
CA HIS A 672 18.45 15.91 13.94
C HIS A 672 19.28 15.25 15.04
N CYS A 673 18.76 14.20 15.70
CA CYS A 673 19.49 13.42 16.71
C CYS A 673 19.93 14.19 17.98
N GLY A 674 19.58 15.46 18.13
CA GLY A 674 19.87 16.32 19.28
C GLY A 674 18.84 16.28 20.44
N ASP A 675 17.73 15.55 20.31
CA ASP A 675 16.66 15.51 21.33
C ASP A 675 17.09 14.85 22.65
N GLU A 676 16.60 15.32 23.80
CA GLU A 676 16.78 14.63 25.08
C GLU A 676 15.91 13.37 25.19
N GLY A 677 16.49 12.30 25.76
CA GLY A 677 15.78 11.05 26.04
C GLY A 677 15.77 10.04 24.88
N PRO A 678 14.95 8.97 24.99
CA PRO A 678 14.95 7.89 24.01
C PRO A 678 14.16 8.20 22.74
N ALA A 679 13.22 9.15 22.76
CA ALA A 679 12.47 9.56 21.57
C ALA A 679 13.27 10.59 20.77
N LEU A 680 13.26 10.45 19.44
CA LEU A 680 13.75 11.45 18.49
C LEU A 680 12.52 11.97 17.76
N VAL A 681 12.33 13.28 17.77
CA VAL A 681 11.20 13.93 17.11
C VAL A 681 11.47 13.98 15.61
N GLY A 682 10.46 13.62 14.81
CA GLY A 682 10.53 13.75 13.36
C GLY A 682 10.17 15.17 12.92
N SER A 683 11.02 15.79 12.10
CA SER A 683 10.79 17.16 11.60
C SER A 683 9.87 17.23 10.36
N THR A 684 9.52 16.08 9.78
CA THR A 684 8.63 16.02 8.61
C THR A 684 7.16 16.15 8.99
N VAL A 685 6.31 16.50 8.01
CA VAL A 685 4.86 16.64 8.21
C VAL A 685 4.19 15.35 8.71
N GLN A 686 4.77 14.19 8.41
CA GLN A 686 4.29 12.90 8.88
C GLN A 686 4.62 12.64 10.36
N GLY A 687 5.49 13.46 10.98
CA GLY A 687 5.87 13.33 12.39
C GLY A 687 6.62 12.03 12.71
N ILE A 688 7.23 11.40 11.71
CA ILE A 688 7.87 10.09 11.87
C ILE A 688 9.16 10.27 12.68
N GLY A 689 9.11 9.83 13.93
CA GLY A 689 10.23 9.88 14.86
C GLY A 689 11.08 8.61 14.86
N GLY A 690 12.15 8.66 15.65
CA GLY A 690 12.97 7.52 15.99
C GLY A 690 12.84 7.17 17.48
N THR A 691 13.10 5.92 17.84
CA THR A 691 13.28 5.51 19.25
C THR A 691 14.65 4.87 19.44
N ALA A 692 15.47 5.47 20.29
CA ALA A 692 16.75 4.93 20.71
C ALA A 692 16.56 3.73 21.65
N ARG A 693 17.24 2.61 21.37
CA ARG A 693 17.14 1.33 22.11
C ARG A 693 18.51 0.82 22.55
N ALA A 694 18.54 0.10 23.69
CA ALA A 694 19.70 -0.65 24.18
C ALA A 694 19.40 -2.15 24.36
N THR A 695 20.43 -2.90 24.77
CA THR A 695 20.55 -4.38 24.77
C THR A 695 19.51 -5.12 25.61
N ASP A 696 18.96 -4.51 26.65
CA ASP A 696 17.93 -5.08 27.53
C ASP A 696 16.49 -4.70 27.11
N GLY A 697 16.33 -4.03 25.97
CA GLY A 697 15.05 -3.50 25.50
C GLY A 697 14.59 -2.24 26.25
N SER A 698 15.39 -1.71 27.19
CA SER A 698 15.12 -0.45 27.88
C SER A 698 15.47 0.77 27.02
N SER A 699 14.92 1.92 27.41
CA SER A 699 15.30 3.25 26.92
C SER A 699 16.79 3.51 27.23
N GLY A 700 17.66 3.38 26.22
CA GLY A 700 19.08 3.08 26.41
C GLY A 700 19.91 4.09 27.22
N GLY A 701 20.59 3.59 28.26
CA GLY A 701 21.41 4.38 29.20
C GLY A 701 22.68 5.05 28.64
N GLN A 702 23.04 4.87 27.37
CA GLN A 702 24.09 5.67 26.70
C GLN A 702 23.73 6.21 25.31
N THR A 703 22.53 5.87 24.81
CA THR A 703 21.97 6.52 23.62
C THR A 703 21.42 7.92 23.90
N GLY A 704 21.48 8.38 25.15
CA GLY A 704 21.24 9.76 25.57
C GLY A 704 22.51 10.57 25.86
N VAL A 705 23.70 10.04 25.53
CA VAL A 705 24.96 10.80 25.65
C VAL A 705 25.21 11.56 24.36
N PHE A 706 25.19 12.89 24.46
CA PHE A 706 25.43 13.79 23.33
C PHE A 706 26.92 13.86 22.97
N ALA A 707 27.21 13.71 21.69
CA ALA A 707 28.49 14.13 21.11
C ALA A 707 28.29 15.44 20.34
N SER A 708 29.39 16.16 20.05
CA SER A 708 29.35 17.24 19.06
C SER A 708 28.96 16.64 17.70
N GLY A 709 27.83 17.08 17.15
CA GLY A 709 27.31 16.62 15.87
C GLY A 709 28.12 17.10 14.67
N ALA A 710 27.80 16.56 13.50
CA ALA A 710 28.16 17.16 12.21
C ALA A 710 27.40 18.47 12.02
N ALA A 711 26.12 18.48 12.41
CA ALA A 711 25.33 19.67 12.66
C ALA A 711 24.81 19.59 14.10
N GLY A 712 25.11 20.59 14.93
CA GLY A 712 24.54 20.65 16.27
C GLY A 712 25.01 19.52 17.19
N ALA A 713 24.06 18.68 17.62
CA ALA A 713 24.27 17.60 18.58
C ALA A 713 23.94 16.24 17.99
N ALA A 714 24.77 15.25 18.27
CA ALA A 714 24.62 13.88 17.77
C ALA A 714 24.23 12.88 18.84
N ARG A 715 23.61 11.77 18.40
CA ARG A 715 23.30 10.61 19.23
C ARG A 715 24.49 9.67 19.29
N THR A 716 25.01 9.38 20.49
CA THR A 716 25.96 8.27 20.65
C THR A 716 25.22 6.94 20.51
N ILE A 717 25.71 6.05 19.65
CA ILE A 717 25.20 4.70 19.48
C ILE A 717 26.16 3.74 20.20
N SER A 718 25.91 3.51 21.50
CA SER A 718 26.63 2.54 22.34
C SER A 718 25.87 2.20 23.62
N SER A 719 26.18 1.08 24.28
CA SER A 719 25.52 0.64 25.51
C SER A 719 26.19 1.08 26.82
N GLY A 720 27.41 1.60 26.77
CA GLY A 720 28.15 2.04 27.95
C GLY A 720 28.74 1.01 28.89
N ALA A 721 28.52 -0.29 28.66
CA ALA A 721 29.13 -1.34 29.46
C ALA A 721 30.39 -1.90 28.78
N ALA A 722 31.36 -2.35 29.59
CA ALA A 722 32.69 -2.77 29.15
C ALA A 722 32.74 -4.07 28.31
N ASN A 723 31.59 -4.68 27.97
CA ASN A 723 31.51 -5.97 27.30
C ASN A 723 31.05 -5.84 25.84
N ALA A 724 31.69 -6.60 24.95
CA ALA A 724 31.49 -6.57 23.49
C ALA A 724 30.14 -7.11 22.98
N LYS A 725 29.13 -7.30 23.86
CA LYS A 725 27.84 -7.95 23.53
C LYS A 725 26.64 -7.00 23.46
N ASP A 726 26.89 -5.71 23.59
CA ASP A 726 25.81 -4.77 23.86
C ASP A 726 25.60 -3.82 22.67
N TRP A 727 24.38 -3.85 22.12
CA TRP A 727 23.95 -3.11 20.93
C TRP A 727 23.14 -1.86 21.29
N GLY A 728 23.30 -0.80 20.49
CA GLY A 728 22.50 0.41 20.51
C GLY A 728 22.00 0.73 19.11
N ALA A 729 20.79 1.26 18.97
CA ALA A 729 20.20 1.60 17.67
C ALA A 729 19.13 2.68 17.77
N ILE A 730 18.88 3.40 16.68
CA ILE A 730 17.67 4.20 16.48
C ILE A 730 16.71 3.38 15.62
N ARG A 731 15.55 3.03 16.17
CA ARG A 731 14.49 2.30 15.49
C ARG A 731 13.49 3.29 14.89
N VAL A 732 13.19 3.14 13.62
CA VAL A 732 12.20 3.95 12.88
C VAL A 732 11.17 3.02 12.25
N GLU A 733 9.90 3.41 12.31
CA GLU A 733 8.77 2.63 11.81
C GLU A 733 7.89 3.44 10.87
N ASN A 734 7.17 2.76 9.98
CA ASN A 734 6.08 3.29 9.17
C ASN A 734 6.44 4.39 8.16
N PHE A 735 7.73 4.73 7.97
CA PHE A 735 8.11 5.70 6.93
C PHE A 735 7.81 5.19 5.53
N GLU A 736 7.78 3.88 5.33
CA GLU A 736 7.45 3.24 4.06
C GLU A 736 6.01 3.53 3.60
N ARG A 737 5.09 3.87 4.53
CA ARG A 737 3.71 4.26 4.20
C ARG A 737 3.63 5.56 3.40
N TYR A 738 4.65 6.39 3.53
CA TYR A 738 4.71 7.73 2.93
C TYR A 738 5.70 7.81 1.77
N MET A 739 6.28 6.67 1.41
CA MET A 739 7.10 6.56 0.21
C MET A 739 6.21 6.49 -1.02
N ALA A 740 6.48 7.34 -2.01
CA ALA A 740 5.81 7.29 -3.31
C ALA A 740 6.12 5.97 -4.04
N ASP A 741 7.30 5.41 -3.79
CA ASP A 741 7.71 4.09 -4.24
C ASP A 741 8.60 3.45 -3.15
N PRO A 742 8.12 2.43 -2.40
CA PRO A 742 8.86 1.83 -1.30
C PRO A 742 10.14 1.10 -1.74
N ILE A 743 10.36 0.95 -3.05
CA ILE A 743 11.58 0.38 -3.60
C ILE A 743 12.53 1.47 -4.15
N ARG A 744 12.11 2.75 -4.17
CA ARG A 744 12.92 3.88 -4.66
C ARG A 744 12.97 5.02 -3.64
N PHE A 745 14.03 5.04 -2.85
CA PHE A 745 14.25 6.06 -1.83
C PHE A 745 15.74 6.36 -1.67
N THR A 746 16.05 7.49 -1.06
CA THR A 746 17.41 7.83 -0.63
C THR A 746 17.50 7.86 0.88
N VAL A 747 18.48 7.19 1.48
CA VAL A 747 18.86 7.39 2.89
C VAL A 747 20.08 8.30 2.93
N SER A 748 20.07 9.36 3.73
CA SER A 748 21.20 10.26 3.94
C SER A 748 21.48 10.32 5.44
N LEU A 749 22.72 10.14 5.88
CA LEU A 749 23.06 10.25 7.29
C LEU A 749 24.50 10.70 7.52
N TRP A 750 24.74 11.28 8.70
CA TRP A 750 26.07 11.54 9.23
C TRP A 750 26.39 10.56 10.34
N PHE A 751 27.63 10.07 10.36
CA PHE A 751 28.10 9.14 11.38
C PHE A 751 29.59 9.31 11.68
N ASN A 752 29.98 9.00 12.91
CA ASN A 752 31.36 9.03 13.37
C ASN A 752 31.71 7.72 14.08
N HIS A 753 32.59 6.92 13.47
CA HIS A 753 32.98 5.60 13.95
C HIS A 753 34.22 5.66 14.87
N ARG A 754 34.20 4.94 16.00
CA ARG A 754 35.30 4.93 17.00
C ARG A 754 36.38 3.88 16.66
N SER A 755 37.65 4.25 16.76
CA SER A 755 38.79 3.48 16.24
C SER A 755 39.27 2.23 17.01
N ASN A 756 38.61 1.77 18.08
CA ASN A 756 39.27 0.89 19.07
C ASN A 756 38.45 -0.33 19.56
N VAL A 757 37.77 -1.04 18.65
CA VAL A 757 36.94 -2.20 18.99
C VAL A 757 37.25 -3.41 18.12
N ASP A 758 37.46 -4.56 18.78
CA ASP A 758 37.69 -5.86 18.12
C ASP A 758 36.40 -6.44 17.53
N VAL A 759 36.58 -7.07 16.35
CA VAL A 759 35.73 -7.97 15.51
C VAL A 759 34.37 -7.49 14.94
N GLY A 760 34.29 -7.48 13.59
CA GLY A 760 33.18 -8.02 12.78
C GLY A 760 32.08 -7.05 12.28
N ASN A 761 31.80 -7.08 10.97
CA ASN A 761 30.57 -6.65 10.24
C ASN A 761 29.58 -5.68 10.95
N GLU A 762 30.03 -4.55 11.50
CA GLU A 762 29.16 -3.60 12.21
C GLU A 762 28.13 -2.96 11.27
N CYS A 763 26.85 -2.97 11.65
CA CYS A 763 25.75 -2.46 10.84
C CYS A 763 25.54 -0.97 11.06
N ILE A 764 25.61 -0.17 10.00
CA ILE A 764 25.36 1.28 10.01
C ILE A 764 23.86 1.55 9.87
N PHE A 765 23.19 0.91 8.92
CA PHE A 765 21.73 0.96 8.83
C PHE A 765 21.17 -0.22 8.05
N GLY A 766 19.92 -0.58 8.31
CA GLY A 766 19.21 -1.65 7.63
C GLY A 766 18.12 -2.29 8.48
N ASN A 767 17.48 -3.32 7.93
CA ASN A 767 16.46 -4.12 8.60
C ASN A 767 16.81 -5.63 8.63
N ARG A 768 18.07 -5.99 8.29
CA ARG A 768 18.55 -7.37 8.14
C ARG A 768 19.67 -7.75 9.14
N LEU A 769 19.59 -8.99 9.64
CA LEU A 769 20.60 -9.75 10.39
C LEU A 769 21.78 -10.18 9.49
N ALA A 770 23.01 -10.00 9.94
CA ALA A 770 24.23 -10.25 9.17
C ALA A 770 24.26 -11.59 8.40
N GLU A 771 24.65 -11.58 7.11
CA GLU A 771 24.99 -12.68 6.16
C GLU A 771 24.16 -13.99 6.11
N LYS A 772 23.42 -14.39 7.16
CA LYS A 772 22.87 -15.73 7.37
C LYS A 772 21.34 -15.80 7.40
N ASP A 773 20.63 -14.69 7.61
CA ASP A 773 19.17 -14.69 7.48
C ASP A 773 18.76 -14.31 6.06
N GLU A 774 17.98 -15.22 5.46
CA GLU A 774 17.57 -15.24 4.04
C GLU A 774 16.17 -14.63 3.82
N VAL A 775 15.59 -13.97 4.83
CA VAL A 775 14.28 -13.29 4.75
C VAL A 775 14.50 -11.81 4.41
N ALA A 776 13.69 -11.26 3.49
CA ALA A 776 13.80 -9.95 2.83
C ALA A 776 14.43 -8.79 3.64
N GLY A 777 15.28 -7.98 3.00
CA GLY A 777 15.86 -6.77 3.59
C GLY A 777 17.24 -6.38 3.05
N PHE A 778 17.81 -5.29 3.60
CA PHE A 778 19.13 -4.77 3.22
C PHE A 778 19.94 -4.37 4.45
N THR A 779 21.27 -4.37 4.31
CA THR A 779 22.19 -3.88 5.34
C THR A 779 23.36 -3.14 4.72
N ALA A 780 23.62 -1.95 5.25
CA ALA A 780 24.90 -1.25 5.12
C ALA A 780 25.77 -1.56 6.33
N ARG A 781 26.99 -2.06 6.09
CA ARG A 781 27.91 -2.50 7.15
C ARG A 781 29.37 -2.14 6.87
N ILE A 782 30.19 -2.30 7.90
CA ILE A 782 31.65 -2.23 7.80
C ILE A 782 32.20 -3.56 7.27
N ASP A 783 33.16 -3.50 6.34
CA ASP A 783 33.85 -4.67 5.76
C ASP A 783 34.84 -5.33 6.74
N ALA A 784 34.57 -6.59 7.10
CA ALA A 784 35.40 -7.39 8.00
C ALA A 784 36.82 -7.69 7.48
N ALA A 785 37.10 -7.50 6.18
CA ALA A 785 38.43 -7.72 5.61
C ALA A 785 39.44 -6.59 5.91
N ASN A 786 38.99 -5.43 6.41
CA ASN A 786 39.86 -4.33 6.79
C ASN A 786 40.10 -4.34 8.31
N SER A 787 41.35 -4.11 8.73
CA SER A 787 41.69 -3.98 10.15
C SER A 787 40.89 -2.86 10.81
N ALA A 788 40.55 -2.98 12.11
CA ALA A 788 39.84 -1.97 12.90
C ALA A 788 40.43 -0.53 12.81
N ALA A 789 41.68 -0.40 12.37
CA ALA A 789 42.35 0.87 12.13
C ALA A 789 41.86 1.64 10.87
N SER A 790 41.25 0.97 9.89
CA SER A 790 40.84 1.55 8.59
C SER A 790 39.56 0.88 8.05
N PRO A 791 38.38 1.07 8.67
CA PRO A 791 37.13 0.46 8.25
C PRO A 791 36.72 0.94 6.86
N SER A 792 36.13 0.06 6.06
CA SER A 792 35.54 0.40 4.76
C SER A 792 34.07 -0.03 4.71
N PHE A 793 33.36 0.43 3.69
CA PHE A 793 31.90 0.34 3.63
C PHE A 793 31.42 -0.71 2.62
N ILE A 794 30.46 -1.53 3.04
CA ILE A 794 29.76 -2.52 2.20
C ILE A 794 28.24 -2.37 2.32
N VAL A 795 27.53 -2.27 1.18
CA VAL A 795 26.08 -2.55 1.12
C VAL A 795 25.87 -3.97 0.61
N SER A 796 24.98 -4.71 1.25
CA SER A 796 24.52 -6.02 0.75
C SER A 796 22.99 -6.12 0.79
N GLY A 797 22.41 -6.66 -0.29
CA GLY A 797 21.01 -7.10 -0.35
C GLY A 797 20.87 -8.62 -0.26
N ASN A 798 19.63 -9.10 -0.25
CA ASN A 798 19.31 -10.49 -0.55
C ASN A 798 19.30 -10.70 -2.08
N SER A 799 19.81 -11.84 -2.54
CA SER A 799 19.61 -12.30 -3.92
C SER A 799 18.72 -13.55 -3.88
N ALA A 800 17.41 -13.41 -4.05
CA ALA A 800 16.49 -14.54 -4.22
C ALA A 800 16.76 -15.36 -5.51
N LEU A 801 17.84 -15.08 -6.25
CA LEU A 801 18.38 -15.96 -7.30
C LEU A 801 19.10 -17.16 -6.67
N ALA A 802 18.35 -18.04 -6.00
CA ALA A 802 18.84 -19.29 -5.41
C ALA A 802 19.46 -20.28 -6.43
N ASN A 803 19.60 -19.92 -7.71
CA ASN A 803 20.24 -20.72 -8.76
C ASN A 803 21.56 -20.14 -9.30
N PHE A 804 21.98 -18.94 -8.88
CA PHE A 804 23.30 -18.39 -9.20
C PHE A 804 23.91 -17.85 -7.91
N GLY A 805 24.91 -18.56 -7.37
CA GLY A 805 25.49 -18.31 -6.05
C GLY A 805 26.28 -17.00 -5.93
N PHE A 806 25.65 -15.85 -6.14
CA PHE A 806 26.29 -14.54 -6.06
C PHE A 806 25.54 -13.65 -5.08
N ALA A 807 26.13 -13.38 -3.92
CA ALA A 807 25.69 -12.24 -3.11
C ALA A 807 26.31 -10.98 -3.73
N THR A 808 25.49 -9.95 -3.97
CA THR A 808 25.96 -8.68 -4.54
C THR A 808 26.49 -7.83 -3.39
N TYR A 809 27.77 -7.47 -3.45
CA TYR A 809 28.44 -6.62 -2.47
C TYR A 809 28.85 -5.32 -3.14
N LEU A 810 28.35 -4.20 -2.66
CA LEU A 810 28.84 -2.91 -3.10
C LEU A 810 29.96 -2.46 -2.16
N SER A 811 31.19 -2.31 -2.66
CA SER A 811 32.28 -1.69 -1.88
C SER A 811 32.50 -0.26 -2.32
N VAL A 812 32.70 0.64 -1.37
CA VAL A 812 32.99 2.06 -1.67
C VAL A 812 34.50 2.24 -1.78
N LYS A 813 34.96 2.66 -2.97
CA LYS A 813 36.37 2.84 -3.27
C LYS A 813 36.64 4.23 -3.83
N ASP A 814 37.83 4.75 -3.55
CA ASP A 814 38.29 6.01 -4.14
C ASP A 814 38.61 5.85 -5.64
N CYS A 815 38.99 6.95 -6.29
CA CYS A 815 39.32 6.96 -7.72
C CYS A 815 40.54 6.09 -8.08
N GLN A 816 41.29 5.59 -7.10
CA GLN A 816 42.43 4.68 -7.25
C GLN A 816 42.08 3.22 -6.92
N SER A 817 40.79 2.90 -6.77
CA SER A 817 40.28 1.57 -6.41
C SER A 817 40.68 1.10 -5.00
N ALA A 818 41.04 2.02 -4.09
CA ALA A 818 41.27 1.71 -2.68
C ALA A 818 39.99 1.92 -1.86
N ASN A 819 39.74 1.06 -0.88
CA ASN A 819 38.65 1.25 0.09
C ASN A 819 38.77 2.61 0.79
N VAL A 820 37.65 3.32 1.00
CA VAL A 820 37.67 4.65 1.63
C VAL A 820 37.55 4.53 3.16
N PRO A 821 38.60 4.87 3.95
CA PRO A 821 38.56 4.75 5.39
C PRO A 821 37.84 5.92 6.08
N PHE A 822 37.15 5.64 7.19
CA PHE A 822 36.46 6.63 8.02
C PHE A 822 36.58 6.28 9.53
N THR A 823 37.47 6.92 10.28
CA THR A 823 37.57 6.73 11.74
C THR A 823 37.82 8.06 12.44
N ASN A 824 37.25 8.20 13.65
CA ASN A 824 37.41 9.37 14.52
C ASN A 824 37.13 10.71 13.81
N ALA A 825 36.28 10.68 12.80
CA ALA A 825 35.88 11.82 11.99
C ALA A 825 34.44 11.62 11.53
N TRP A 826 33.73 12.74 11.36
CA TRP A 826 32.38 12.73 10.76
C TRP A 826 32.47 12.34 9.29
N ALA A 827 31.67 11.36 8.90
CA ALA A 827 31.46 10.93 7.54
C ALA A 827 29.99 11.11 7.17
N HIS A 828 29.74 11.47 5.91
CA HIS A 828 28.41 11.51 5.33
C HIS A 828 28.24 10.33 4.40
N ALA A 829 27.03 9.78 4.33
CA ALA A 829 26.70 8.85 3.28
C ALA A 829 25.26 9.02 2.81
N SER A 830 25.08 8.97 1.48
CA SER A 830 23.79 9.15 0.80
C SER A 830 23.54 7.99 -0.16
N PHE A 831 22.46 7.25 0.04
CA PHE A 831 22.21 5.95 -0.54
C PHE A 831 20.91 5.97 -1.30
N SER A 832 20.97 6.08 -2.62
CA SER A 832 19.79 5.89 -3.47
C SER A 832 19.60 4.40 -3.77
N PHE A 833 18.43 3.88 -3.43
CA PHE A 833 17.98 2.53 -3.76
C PHE A 833 17.16 2.60 -5.04
N LEU A 834 17.61 1.95 -6.11
CA LEU A 834 16.94 1.93 -7.42
C LEU A 834 17.04 0.54 -8.05
N PRO A 835 16.02 -0.31 -7.93
CA PRO A 835 16.03 -1.63 -8.56
C PRO A 835 16.08 -1.53 -10.10
N GLY A 836 17.09 -2.11 -10.73
CA GLY A 836 17.13 -2.35 -12.17
C GLY A 836 17.48 -1.15 -13.06
N GLN A 837 17.99 -0.05 -12.49
CA GLN A 837 18.49 1.11 -13.25
C GLN A 837 20.02 1.23 -13.13
N ASP A 838 20.66 1.66 -14.21
CA ASP A 838 22.10 1.90 -14.28
C ASP A 838 22.50 3.28 -13.68
N GLU A 839 21.89 3.68 -12.57
CA GLU A 839 22.12 5.00 -11.96
C GLU A 839 23.03 4.92 -10.72
N ALA A 840 23.87 5.94 -10.56
CA ALA A 840 24.98 5.94 -9.62
C ALA A 840 24.51 6.12 -8.16
N THR A 841 25.06 5.31 -7.25
CA THR A 841 25.02 5.57 -5.81
C THR A 841 26.20 6.46 -5.45
N PHE A 842 25.99 7.47 -4.61
CA PHE A 842 26.99 8.53 -4.36
C PHE A 842 27.52 8.48 -2.93
N PHE A 843 28.85 8.42 -2.77
CA PHE A 843 29.48 8.41 -1.45
C PHE A 843 30.40 9.62 -1.26
N ASN A 844 30.15 10.38 -0.21
CA ASN A 844 30.98 11.50 0.23
C ASN A 844 31.58 11.20 1.59
N ILE A 845 32.67 10.41 1.60
CA ILE A 845 33.34 10.01 2.85
C ILE A 845 34.59 10.88 3.05
N ALA A 846 34.64 11.63 4.15
CA ALA A 846 35.83 12.37 4.61
C ALA A 846 36.50 13.27 3.54
N GLY A 847 35.70 14.03 2.79
CA GLY A 847 36.20 14.95 1.75
C GLY A 847 36.71 14.28 0.46
N LYS A 848 36.57 12.96 0.33
CA LYS A 848 36.84 12.23 -0.91
C LYS A 848 35.53 11.81 -1.56
N ARG A 849 35.30 12.28 -2.78
CA ARG A 849 34.22 11.80 -3.64
C ARG A 849 34.60 10.40 -4.12
N ALA A 850 33.88 9.39 -3.66
CA ALA A 850 34.13 7.99 -3.99
C ALA A 850 33.10 7.52 -5.02
N LEU A 851 33.58 6.97 -6.14
CA LEU A 851 32.71 6.28 -7.09
C LEU A 851 32.43 4.88 -6.54
N CYS A 852 31.16 4.52 -6.42
CA CYS A 852 30.82 3.14 -6.11
C CYS A 852 31.30 2.21 -7.20
N ARG A 853 32.00 1.13 -6.82
CA ARG A 853 32.23 -0.01 -7.70
C ARG A 853 31.51 -1.23 -7.14
N ALA A 854 30.57 -1.75 -7.92
CA ALA A 854 29.86 -2.97 -7.57
C ALA A 854 30.77 -4.19 -7.78
N TYR A 855 30.88 -5.05 -6.76
CA TYR A 855 31.60 -6.31 -6.87
C TYR A 855 30.61 -7.46 -6.69
N ILE A 856 30.61 -8.37 -7.66
CA ILE A 856 29.81 -9.59 -7.56
C ILE A 856 30.74 -10.64 -6.94
N LYS A 857 30.42 -11.10 -5.72
CA LYS A 857 31.19 -12.14 -5.04
C LYS A 857 30.54 -13.49 -5.32
N ASP A 858 31.29 -14.38 -5.96
CA ASP A 858 30.91 -15.79 -6.08
C ASP A 858 31.01 -16.46 -4.70
N LYS A 859 29.91 -17.08 -4.26
CA LYS A 859 29.80 -17.82 -2.99
C LYS A 859 30.78 -18.99 -2.92
N TRP A 860 31.33 -19.46 -4.06
CA TRP A 860 32.16 -20.68 -4.13
C TRP A 860 33.65 -20.49 -4.38
N SER A 861 34.11 -19.39 -5.01
CA SER A 861 35.53 -19.21 -5.35
C SER A 861 36.29 -18.27 -4.40
N GLY A 862 35.59 -17.38 -3.68
CA GLY A 862 36.22 -16.31 -2.91
C GLY A 862 36.83 -15.20 -3.76
N ASP A 863 36.76 -15.30 -5.09
CA ASP A 863 37.27 -14.30 -6.02
C ASP A 863 36.23 -13.22 -6.31
N TYR A 864 36.69 -11.97 -6.34
CA TYR A 864 35.88 -10.80 -6.68
C TYR A 864 35.97 -10.54 -8.19
N ALA A 865 34.85 -10.60 -8.90
CA ALA A 865 34.78 -10.11 -10.28
C ALA A 865 34.43 -8.61 -10.27
N GLU A 866 35.29 -7.77 -10.84
CA GLU A 866 34.98 -6.35 -11.08
C GLU A 866 33.83 -6.23 -12.07
N SER A 867 32.69 -5.73 -11.61
CA SER A 867 31.60 -5.29 -12.46
C SER A 867 31.63 -3.77 -12.53
N THR A 868 31.75 -3.20 -13.73
CA THR A 868 31.63 -1.75 -13.96
C THR A 868 30.19 -1.27 -13.94
N THR A 869 29.23 -2.15 -13.62
CA THR A 869 27.80 -1.89 -13.73
C THR A 869 27.11 -2.24 -12.40
N THR A 870 26.68 -1.17 -11.72
CA THR A 870 25.34 -0.92 -11.16
C THR A 870 24.70 -1.95 -10.21
N PHE A 871 23.82 -1.44 -9.34
CA PHE A 871 23.10 -2.24 -8.33
C PHE A 871 22.22 -3.31 -9.01
N HIS A 872 22.52 -4.59 -8.80
CA HIS A 872 21.57 -5.66 -9.06
C HIS A 872 20.69 -5.88 -7.82
N SER A 873 19.40 -5.55 -7.95
CA SER A 873 18.27 -5.95 -7.09
C SER A 873 18.56 -6.15 -5.59
N ILE A 874 18.36 -5.10 -4.80
CA ILE A 874 18.04 -5.26 -3.38
C ILE A 874 16.52 -5.47 -3.28
N ASP A 875 16.07 -6.51 -2.58
CA ASP A 875 14.65 -6.75 -2.31
C ASP A 875 14.02 -5.57 -1.53
N SER A 876 12.74 -5.31 -1.78
CA SER A 876 11.98 -4.23 -1.13
C SER A 876 11.96 -4.33 0.40
N ILE A 877 11.84 -3.17 1.08
CA ILE A 877 11.45 -3.15 2.50
C ILE A 877 10.02 -3.72 2.58
N GLY A 878 9.82 -4.83 3.28
CA GLY A 878 8.48 -5.36 3.52
C GLY A 878 7.65 -4.36 4.33
N ALA A 879 6.35 -4.22 4.00
CA ALA A 879 5.45 -3.35 4.74
C ALA A 879 5.51 -3.64 6.25
N ALA A 880 5.55 -2.60 7.08
CA ALA A 880 5.62 -2.67 8.54
C ALA A 880 6.93 -3.26 9.13
N THR A 881 8.01 -3.41 8.34
CA THR A 881 9.32 -3.76 8.92
C THR A 881 10.08 -2.52 9.40
N PRO A 882 10.45 -2.42 10.70
CA PRO A 882 11.25 -1.31 11.20
C PRO A 882 12.63 -1.28 10.53
N VAL A 883 13.14 -0.08 10.25
CA VAL A 883 14.56 0.12 9.92
C VAL A 883 15.31 0.59 11.15
N PHE A 884 16.53 0.09 11.28
CA PHE A 884 17.42 0.41 12.38
C PHE A 884 18.63 1.18 11.85
N PHE A 885 19.00 2.23 12.55
CA PHE A 885 20.27 2.94 12.39
C PHE A 885 21.18 2.57 13.56
N GLY A 886 22.35 2.01 13.23
CA GLY A 886 23.34 1.54 14.19
C GLY A 886 23.26 0.06 14.57
N HIS A 887 22.27 -0.67 14.06
CA HIS A 887 22.13 -2.11 14.25
C HIS A 887 21.29 -2.76 13.14
N GLY A 888 21.29 -4.10 13.03
CA GLY A 888 20.62 -4.84 11.96
C GLY A 888 19.35 -5.61 12.33
N SER A 889 18.99 -5.77 13.61
CA SER A 889 17.80 -6.58 14.01
C SER A 889 17.24 -6.27 15.41
N ALA A 890 16.26 -7.05 15.89
CA ALA A 890 15.72 -6.90 17.25
C ALA A 890 16.35 -7.84 18.30
N THR A 891 17.20 -8.80 17.91
CA THR A 891 17.43 -10.02 18.71
C THR A 891 18.89 -10.48 18.89
N GLU A 892 19.90 -9.85 18.27
CA GLU A 892 21.31 -10.33 18.32
C GLU A 892 22.33 -9.35 18.93
N THR A 893 23.40 -9.90 19.51
CA THR A 893 24.31 -9.22 20.45
C THR A 893 25.73 -8.93 19.93
N ALA A 894 26.07 -9.00 18.63
CA ALA A 894 27.50 -8.95 18.21
C ALA A 894 27.94 -7.96 17.11
N ASN A 895 27.05 -7.30 16.36
CA ASN A 895 27.42 -6.56 15.12
C ASN A 895 26.90 -5.10 15.04
N SER A 896 26.90 -4.36 16.15
CA SER A 896 26.33 -3.00 16.19
C SER A 896 27.37 -1.94 15.90
N PHE A 897 26.93 -0.84 15.28
CA PHE A 897 27.76 0.33 15.07
C PHE A 897 28.18 0.92 16.42
N LYS A 898 29.47 1.24 16.55
CA LYS A 898 30.03 1.87 17.74
C LYS A 898 30.53 3.26 17.40
N GLY A 899 29.73 4.27 17.72
CA GLY A 899 30.02 5.63 17.28
C GLY A 899 28.95 6.63 17.67
N ALA A 900 28.83 7.69 16.88
CA ALA A 900 27.71 8.62 16.96
C ALA A 900 27.05 8.78 15.58
N MET A 901 25.76 9.11 15.56
CA MET A 901 24.99 9.39 14.35
C MET A 901 24.28 10.72 14.50
N ASP A 902 24.10 11.38 13.36
CA ASP A 902 23.53 12.71 13.25
C ASP A 902 22.82 12.85 11.90
N GLU A 903 21.88 13.80 11.81
CA GLU A 903 21.22 14.20 10.56
C GLU A 903 20.74 13.02 9.70
N ILE A 904 19.94 12.14 10.29
CA ILE A 904 19.38 10.96 9.62
C ILE A 904 18.16 11.39 8.81
N ARG A 905 18.18 11.14 7.50
CA ARG A 905 17.13 11.56 6.57
C ARG A 905 16.77 10.46 5.60
N VAL A 906 15.50 10.42 5.21
CA VAL A 906 15.02 9.55 4.12
C VAL A 906 14.16 10.35 3.16
N ARG A 907 14.50 10.27 1.87
CA ARG A 907 13.91 11.04 0.77
C ARG A 907 13.20 10.12 -0.22
N ASN A 908 12.08 10.59 -0.75
CA ASN A 908 11.39 9.94 -1.87
C ASN A 908 12.26 9.95 -3.13
N GLY A 909 12.37 8.79 -3.79
CA GLY A 909 13.13 8.62 -5.02
C GLY A 909 14.65 8.68 -4.83
N ALA A 910 15.37 8.68 -5.95
CA ALA A 910 16.81 8.84 -5.97
C ALA A 910 17.23 10.30 -5.89
N SER A 911 18.38 10.52 -5.25
CA SER A 911 19.04 11.82 -5.20
C SER A 911 20.09 11.90 -6.29
N SER A 912 20.16 13.05 -6.97
CA SER A 912 21.20 13.30 -7.97
C SER A 912 22.57 13.47 -7.32
N ASP A 913 23.63 13.40 -8.14
CA ASP A 913 24.98 13.71 -7.68
C ASP A 913 25.09 15.12 -7.09
N ASP A 914 24.44 16.08 -7.74
CA ASP A 914 24.38 17.48 -7.31
C ASP A 914 23.69 17.60 -5.94
N TRP A 915 22.60 16.86 -5.72
CA TRP A 915 21.89 16.83 -4.44
C TRP A 915 22.76 16.27 -3.31
N ALA A 916 23.39 15.11 -3.53
CA ALA A 916 24.26 14.48 -2.54
C ALA A 916 25.50 15.35 -2.23
N PHE A 917 26.04 16.05 -3.23
CA PHE A 917 27.12 17.03 -3.05
C PHE A 917 26.67 18.21 -2.18
N ALA A 918 25.51 18.80 -2.48
CA ALA A 918 24.99 19.93 -1.73
C ALA A 918 24.66 19.54 -0.27
N GLU A 919 24.12 18.34 -0.02
CA GLU A 919 23.83 17.84 1.33
C GLU A 919 25.10 17.75 2.19
N TYR A 920 26.19 17.30 1.58
CA TYR A 920 27.49 17.19 2.23
C TYR A 920 28.11 18.57 2.49
N GLU A 921 28.24 19.39 1.44
CA GLU A 921 28.95 20.67 1.51
C GLU A 921 28.23 21.67 2.41
N THR A 922 26.90 21.70 2.42
CA THR A 922 26.17 22.67 3.26
C THR A 922 26.44 22.49 4.75
N ILE A 923 26.80 21.29 5.19
CA ILE A 923 27.16 21.03 6.59
C ILE A 923 28.67 21.22 6.78
N GLN A 924 29.49 20.53 5.98
CA GLN A 924 30.93 20.44 6.21
C GLN A 924 31.71 21.70 5.87
N ASN A 925 31.20 22.54 4.96
CA ASN A 925 31.88 23.73 4.48
C ASN A 925 31.18 24.98 5.05
N PRO A 926 31.70 25.62 6.10
CA PRO A 926 31.11 26.86 6.64
C PRO A 926 31.07 28.02 5.64
N SER A 927 31.82 27.92 4.53
CA SER A 927 31.79 28.88 3.43
C SER A 927 30.76 28.54 2.35
N PHE A 928 29.97 27.47 2.51
CA PHE A 928 28.91 27.13 1.58
C PHE A 928 27.87 28.26 1.50
N ILE A 929 27.47 28.77 2.67
CA ILE A 929 26.65 29.97 2.83
C ILE A 929 27.46 31.03 3.57
N GLN A 930 27.76 32.16 2.92
CA GLN A 930 28.54 33.24 3.52
C GLN A 930 27.69 34.49 3.81
N PRO A 931 27.90 35.18 4.95
CA PRO A 931 27.31 36.50 5.16
C PRO A 931 27.84 37.47 4.10
N ILE A 932 26.95 38.22 3.45
CA ILE A 932 27.34 39.30 2.55
C ILE A 932 27.90 40.44 3.43
N PRO A 933 29.19 40.81 3.29
CA PRO A 933 29.74 41.93 4.03
C PRO A 933 28.95 43.18 3.67
N ARG A 934 28.58 44.01 4.66
CA ARG A 934 28.17 45.39 4.35
C ARG A 934 29.35 46.04 3.65
N SER A 935 29.22 46.31 2.36
CA SER A 935 30.18 47.10 1.61
C SER A 935 30.40 48.39 2.39
N VAL A 936 31.60 48.57 2.93
CA VAL A 936 32.03 49.90 3.33
C VAL A 936 31.99 50.70 2.05
N MET A 937 31.06 51.64 1.97
CA MET A 937 31.07 52.71 0.99
C MET A 937 32.44 53.39 1.11
N CYS A 938 33.39 52.97 0.29
CA CYS A 938 34.63 53.72 0.12
C CYS A 938 34.22 54.98 -0.64
N ILE A 939 33.98 56.04 0.13
CA ILE A 939 33.82 57.39 -0.39
C ILE A 939 35.14 57.72 -1.10
N ILE A 940 35.16 57.65 -2.42
CA ILE A 940 36.17 58.33 -3.23
C ILE A 940 35.55 59.70 -3.56
N TYR A 941 35.97 60.71 -2.81
CA TYR A 941 35.93 62.11 -3.22
C TYR A 941 37.26 62.48 -3.87
#